data_AF-W9PNX7-F1
#
_entry.id   AF-W9PNX7-F1
#
_cell.length_a   1.000
_cell.length_b   1.000
_cell.length_c   1.000
_cell.angle_alpha   90.00
_cell.angle_beta   90.00
_cell.angle_gamma   90.00
#
_symmetry.space_group_name_H-M   'P 1'
#
loop_
_entity.id
_entity.type
_entity.pdbx_description
1 polymer ?
#
loop_
_entity_poly.entity_id
_entity_poly.type
_entity_poly.pdbx_seq_one_letter_code
_entity_poly.pdbx_strand_id
1 'polypeptide(L)'
;MDSLDFASIPEPAAYNSWGSSMPTDKQPRLNPIGNIFQQSTGSPSDTGSTKDGVVLYSYFQFLTVGNLHAIPYQDVSYLEAQGCLHVPNPLILDVFMRAYFTYAHVFKPLVDEGEFWEMCSLATNDSPRTTMSLLVLRAMLFASSTFVPLPVLRQLGYHDICSARADLYRKAKLLFDMEAETAHLPLAQAALMLMNWVPESPATTSPVPYRTWLSLAIHHAKLVNAHRHAGICDVGTTANEPRSRTLRRLWWCCIICDRLSSLTCRFRLQITPDMLDMENCVPLGFADLQSEIHRSNVFSPATKRQLISLFSKYLGLLMLLTELIPVAYPFETRLESSPDFSVQEEENIRKSCDLLDEWYDTAKTEFPPFHQLKAAEESDSVNSVAVHTNLMYIYYHTSCIALCNRRVFTQISGTGSSDFHRGDYEDGDRSNEIRGDIEDSVLGVSKCIGSLTGSHLTKYLPITVIGCLAIPLALHHINTGLSYEYEVVPSHLKGWPLLGLDPMHKHLHVVVDAADTFSAQYYGSQWVKEAAEHVAKLAKSFNKLSLQSGQEAMKDWVDILVRYPETYLGLVWTVDMCVSRRKLPEAQDFPLCLRNDVERLNAAPRETEHEMLDSRSLDGQKDLQLTQSLDYLLGIQEPMVDVI
;
A
#
# COMPACT_ATOMS: atom_id res chain seq x y z
N MET A 1 26.14 -56.07 -26.90
CA MET A 1 24.84 -56.52 -27.42
C MET A 1 23.81 -55.44 -27.11
N ASP A 2 23.56 -54.41 -27.92
CA ASP A 2 24.15 -53.96 -29.19
C ASP A 2 23.90 -52.43 -29.38
N SER A 3 24.91 -51.77 -29.97
CA SER A 3 25.04 -50.49 -30.72
C SER A 3 23.87 -49.48 -30.75
N LEU A 4 23.99 -48.19 -30.38
CA LEU A 4 24.76 -47.05 -30.97
C LEU A 4 24.64 -46.85 -32.49
N ASP A 5 24.11 -45.70 -32.92
CA ASP A 5 24.70 -44.93 -34.04
C ASP A 5 24.29 -43.44 -34.06
N PHE A 6 25.26 -42.62 -34.46
CA PHE A 6 25.30 -41.16 -34.52
C PHE A 6 25.33 -40.68 -35.99
N ALA A 7 25.22 -39.35 -36.18
CA ALA A 7 25.50 -38.53 -37.38
C ALA A 7 24.27 -38.14 -38.24
N SER A 8 24.12 -36.94 -38.80
CA SER A 8 25.12 -35.96 -39.28
C SER A 8 24.53 -34.55 -39.41
N ILE A 9 25.38 -33.52 -39.26
CA ILE A 9 25.18 -32.12 -39.70
C ILE A 9 25.45 -32.04 -41.22
N PRO A 10 24.84 -31.10 -41.96
CA PRO A 10 25.66 -30.05 -42.60
C PRO A 10 25.04 -28.64 -42.57
N GLU A 11 25.92 -27.65 -42.44
CA GLU A 11 25.74 -26.20 -42.61
C GLU A 11 26.05 -25.80 -44.09
N PRO A 12 26.20 -24.51 -44.46
CA PRO A 12 25.23 -23.51 -44.94
C PRO A 12 25.33 -23.20 -46.47
N ALA A 13 24.39 -22.41 -47.02
CA ALA A 13 24.56 -21.79 -48.34
C ALA A 13 23.99 -20.35 -48.47
N ALA A 14 24.94 -19.47 -48.77
CA ALA A 14 24.96 -18.08 -49.25
C ALA A 14 23.73 -17.40 -49.92
N TYR A 15 23.56 -16.14 -49.51
CA TYR A 15 23.42 -14.90 -50.31
C TYR A 15 22.81 -14.95 -51.72
N ASN A 16 21.75 -14.16 -51.92
CA ASN A 16 21.58 -13.33 -53.12
C ASN A 16 20.82 -12.03 -52.78
N SER A 17 21.27 -10.93 -53.38
CA SER A 17 20.93 -9.55 -53.05
C SER A 17 19.93 -8.90 -54.01
N TRP A 18 19.40 -7.76 -53.54
CA TRP A 18 18.87 -6.59 -54.25
C TRP A 18 17.36 -6.50 -54.53
N GLY A 19 16.80 -5.36 -54.08
CA GLY A 19 15.48 -4.86 -54.44
C GLY A 19 15.02 -3.72 -53.53
N SER A 20 15.58 -2.53 -53.71
CA SER A 20 15.10 -1.28 -53.10
C SER A 20 13.66 -0.97 -53.52
N SER A 21 12.75 -0.83 -52.56
CA SER A 21 11.49 -0.10 -52.74
C SER A 21 10.89 0.28 -51.39
N MET A 22 10.96 1.57 -51.07
CA MET A 22 10.07 2.24 -50.10
C MET A 22 8.60 2.02 -50.52
N PRO A 23 7.69 1.81 -49.57
CA PRO A 23 6.47 2.62 -49.60
C PRO A 23 5.99 3.04 -48.20
N THR A 24 5.94 4.36 -48.02
CA THR A 24 4.82 5.16 -47.48
C THR A 24 3.99 4.62 -46.30
N ASP A 25 4.01 5.41 -45.23
CA ASP A 25 2.98 5.59 -44.20
C ASP A 25 1.65 4.88 -44.46
N LYS A 26 1.37 3.85 -43.66
CA LYS A 26 0.01 3.39 -43.38
C LYS A 26 -0.14 3.18 -41.88
N GLN A 27 -0.78 4.16 -41.25
CA GLN A 27 -1.43 4.02 -39.95
C GLN A 27 -2.30 2.75 -39.91
N PRO A 28 -2.24 1.92 -38.86
CA PRO A 28 -3.25 0.90 -38.64
C PRO A 28 -4.56 1.58 -38.22
N ARG A 29 -5.59 1.38 -39.06
CA ARG A 29 -6.96 1.83 -38.83
C ARG A 29 -7.53 1.14 -37.59
N LEU A 30 -7.89 1.93 -36.58
CA LEU A 30 -8.80 1.53 -35.51
C LEU A 30 -10.16 1.18 -36.13
N ASN A 31 -10.68 -0.02 -35.85
CA ASN A 31 -12.04 -0.40 -36.20
C ASN A 31 -13.04 0.43 -35.36
N PRO A 32 -14.07 1.03 -35.97
CA PRO A 32 -15.07 1.78 -35.23
C PRO A 32 -16.01 0.83 -34.49
N ILE A 33 -16.18 1.07 -33.19
CA ILE A 33 -17.21 0.46 -32.33
C ILE A 33 -18.57 0.82 -32.93
N GLY A 34 -19.23 -0.16 -33.53
CA GLY A 34 -20.54 -0.02 -34.16
C GLY A 34 -21.68 -0.04 -33.14
N ASN A 35 -22.47 1.04 -33.15
CA ASN A 35 -23.91 1.11 -32.93
C ASN A 35 -24.56 0.12 -31.94
N ILE A 36 -24.64 0.54 -30.68
CA ILE A 36 -25.73 0.15 -29.76
C ILE A 36 -26.51 1.43 -29.40
N PHE A 37 -27.12 2.05 -30.40
CA PHE A 37 -28.06 3.17 -30.23
C PHE A 37 -29.19 3.00 -31.23
N GLN A 38 -30.10 2.07 -30.95
CA GLN A 38 -31.49 2.10 -31.42
C GLN A 38 -32.23 0.91 -30.82
N GLN A 39 -32.96 1.16 -29.74
CA GLN A 39 -34.30 0.64 -29.43
C GLN A 39 -34.54 0.74 -27.91
N SER A 40 -35.17 1.85 -27.50
CA SER A 40 -36.18 1.80 -26.45
C SER A 40 -37.01 3.08 -26.55
N THR A 41 -38.17 2.98 -27.19
CA THR A 41 -39.22 3.98 -27.13
C THR A 41 -39.97 3.80 -25.82
N GLY A 42 -39.70 4.68 -24.86
CA GLY A 42 -40.48 4.84 -23.64
C GLY A 42 -40.26 6.25 -23.11
N SER A 43 -41.23 7.14 -23.32
CA SER A 43 -41.22 8.49 -22.76
C SER A 43 -41.28 8.44 -21.23
N PRO A 44 -40.54 9.35 -20.57
CA PRO A 44 -41.23 10.30 -19.70
C PRO A 44 -40.72 11.73 -19.91
N SER A 45 -41.69 12.65 -19.89
CA SER A 45 -41.50 14.09 -19.95
C SER A 45 -40.88 14.64 -18.67
N ASP A 46 -40.04 15.67 -18.89
CA ASP A 46 -39.59 16.74 -18.01
C ASP A 46 -38.37 16.55 -17.08
N THR A 47 -37.30 17.22 -17.54
CA THR A 47 -36.25 17.94 -16.80
C THR A 47 -35.13 17.14 -16.14
N GLY A 48 -34.11 16.83 -16.94
CA GLY A 48 -32.75 16.52 -16.50
C GLY A 48 -31.84 16.46 -17.72
N SER A 49 -31.02 17.50 -17.92
CA SER A 49 -30.01 17.57 -18.97
C SER A 49 -29.13 16.33 -18.96
N THR A 50 -29.22 15.46 -19.98
CA THR A 50 -28.35 14.30 -20.19
C THR A 50 -26.91 14.68 -20.61
N LYS A 51 -26.47 15.90 -20.27
CA LYS A 51 -25.10 16.40 -20.51
C LYS A 51 -24.17 16.23 -19.31
N ASP A 52 -24.70 15.97 -18.12
CA ASP A 52 -23.90 15.76 -16.92
C ASP A 52 -23.74 14.25 -16.69
N GLY A 53 -22.51 13.74 -16.56
CA GLY A 53 -22.21 12.32 -16.35
C GLY A 53 -22.75 11.72 -15.03
N VAL A 54 -23.62 12.43 -14.32
CA VAL A 54 -24.15 12.12 -13.00
C VAL A 54 -25.68 12.21 -12.98
N VAL A 55 -26.29 11.48 -12.05
CA VAL A 55 -27.73 11.44 -11.78
C VAL A 55 -27.98 11.50 -10.27
N LEU A 56 -29.15 11.96 -9.85
CA LEU A 56 -29.53 11.92 -8.43
C LEU A 56 -29.63 10.45 -7.96
N TYR A 57 -29.22 10.16 -6.71
CA TYR A 57 -29.22 8.79 -6.17
C TYR A 57 -30.57 8.08 -6.29
N SER A 58 -31.68 8.82 -6.21
CA SER A 58 -33.05 8.31 -6.32
C SER A 58 -33.38 7.72 -7.70
N TYR A 59 -32.57 7.99 -8.72
CA TYR A 59 -32.64 7.30 -10.00
C TYR A 59 -32.47 5.79 -9.85
N PHE A 60 -31.62 5.36 -8.91
CA PHE A 60 -31.39 3.95 -8.60
C PHE A 60 -32.29 3.51 -7.45
N GLN A 61 -33.26 2.64 -7.74
CA GLN A 61 -34.24 2.15 -6.76
C GLN A 61 -33.63 1.33 -5.62
N PHE A 62 -32.43 0.79 -5.81
CA PHE A 62 -31.71 0.03 -4.78
C PHE A 62 -30.95 0.95 -3.80
N LEU A 63 -30.79 2.24 -4.08
CA LEU A 63 -30.06 3.17 -3.23
C LEU A 63 -30.97 3.86 -2.22
N THR A 64 -30.52 3.92 -0.98
CA THR A 64 -31.22 4.59 0.13
C THR A 64 -30.29 5.51 0.90
N VAL A 65 -30.85 6.54 1.52
CA VAL A 65 -30.13 7.40 2.48
C VAL A 65 -30.83 7.26 3.82
N GLY A 66 -30.15 6.69 4.81
CA GLY A 66 -30.76 6.23 6.05
C GLY A 66 -31.39 7.35 6.88
N ASN A 67 -30.74 8.51 6.97
CA ASN A 67 -31.06 9.53 7.97
C ASN A 67 -31.25 10.94 7.40
N LEU A 68 -31.48 11.09 6.09
CA LEU A 68 -31.57 12.41 5.44
C LEU A 68 -32.67 13.30 6.03
N HIS A 69 -33.75 12.70 6.52
CA HIS A 69 -34.89 13.42 7.11
C HIS A 69 -34.59 14.06 8.47
N ALA A 70 -33.58 13.58 9.19
CA ALA A 70 -33.19 14.12 10.49
C ALA A 70 -32.14 15.24 10.37
N ILE A 71 -31.55 15.41 9.19
CA ILE A 71 -30.54 16.43 8.92
C ILE A 71 -31.23 17.79 8.67
N PRO A 72 -30.74 18.89 9.26
CA PRO A 72 -31.27 20.22 8.99
C PRO A 72 -31.28 20.56 7.49
N TYR A 73 -32.33 21.24 7.02
CA TYR A 73 -32.48 21.58 5.60
C TYR A 73 -31.28 22.33 5.00
N GLN A 74 -30.62 23.17 5.79
CA GLN A 74 -29.42 23.90 5.36
C GLN A 74 -28.27 22.95 5.04
N ASP A 75 -28.07 21.92 5.87
CA ASP A 75 -27.02 20.92 5.68
C ASP A 75 -27.36 19.97 4.52
N VAL A 76 -28.65 19.63 4.32
CA VAL A 76 -29.10 18.89 3.13
C VAL A 76 -28.86 19.70 1.85
N SER A 77 -29.17 21.00 1.87
CA SER A 77 -28.90 21.91 0.74
C SER A 77 -27.41 22.02 0.46
N TYR A 78 -26.57 22.02 1.50
CA TYR A 78 -25.12 21.97 1.37
C TYR A 78 -24.66 20.64 0.76
N LEU A 79 -25.14 19.50 1.24
CA LEU A 79 -24.83 18.18 0.67
C LEU A 79 -25.19 18.10 -0.82
N GLU A 80 -26.34 18.64 -1.20
CA GLU A 80 -26.78 18.70 -2.60
C GLU A 80 -25.86 19.61 -3.43
N ALA A 81 -25.56 20.82 -2.94
CA ALA A 81 -24.66 21.76 -3.61
C ALA A 81 -23.23 21.21 -3.76
N GLN A 82 -22.78 20.38 -2.82
CA GLN A 82 -21.49 19.68 -2.88
C GLN A 82 -21.52 18.44 -3.80
N GLY A 83 -22.69 18.08 -4.35
CA GLY A 83 -22.89 16.92 -5.21
C GLY A 83 -22.85 15.57 -4.47
N CYS A 84 -23.03 15.57 -3.14
CA CYS A 84 -22.97 14.36 -2.31
C CYS A 84 -24.15 13.40 -2.57
N LEU A 85 -25.27 13.91 -3.11
CA LEU A 85 -26.45 13.11 -3.47
C LEU A 85 -26.49 12.67 -4.96
N HIS A 86 -25.51 13.09 -5.77
CA HIS A 86 -25.40 12.77 -7.21
C HIS A 86 -24.38 11.69 -7.58
N VAL A 87 -24.82 10.51 -7.99
CA VAL A 87 -23.95 9.37 -8.37
C VAL A 87 -23.71 9.33 -9.89
N PRO A 88 -22.68 8.64 -10.39
CA PRO A 88 -22.50 8.48 -11.84
C PRO A 88 -23.72 7.85 -12.51
N ASN A 89 -23.96 8.21 -13.76
CA ASN A 89 -25.01 7.57 -14.56
C ASN A 89 -24.78 6.04 -14.67
N PRO A 90 -25.78 5.24 -15.07
CA PRO A 90 -25.68 3.78 -15.06
C PRO A 90 -24.49 3.21 -15.83
N LEU A 91 -24.11 3.82 -16.96
CA LEU A 91 -22.99 3.36 -17.78
C LEU A 91 -21.65 3.58 -17.09
N ILE A 92 -21.45 4.77 -16.50
CA ILE A 92 -20.22 5.07 -15.77
C ILE A 92 -20.18 4.28 -14.47
N LEU A 93 -21.32 4.14 -13.78
CA LEU A 93 -21.41 3.35 -12.54
C LEU A 93 -21.01 1.89 -12.77
N ASP A 94 -21.48 1.26 -13.85
CA ASP A 94 -21.09 -0.11 -14.21
C ASP A 94 -19.56 -0.25 -14.36
N VAL A 95 -18.89 0.71 -15.00
CA VAL A 95 -17.41 0.72 -15.11
C VAL A 95 -16.74 0.77 -13.75
N PHE A 96 -17.18 1.65 -12.84
CA PHE A 96 -16.64 1.72 -11.48
C PHE A 96 -16.85 0.41 -10.71
N MET A 97 -18.04 -0.18 -10.79
CA MET A 97 -18.37 -1.38 -10.04
C MET A 97 -17.63 -2.61 -10.59
N ARG A 98 -17.49 -2.74 -11.92
CA ARG A 98 -16.62 -3.76 -12.52
C ARG A 98 -15.19 -3.61 -12.03
N ALA A 99 -14.64 -2.39 -12.03
CA ALA A 99 -13.29 -2.14 -11.53
C ALA A 99 -13.14 -2.46 -10.03
N TYR A 100 -14.15 -2.15 -9.21
CA TYR A 100 -14.21 -2.53 -7.80
C TYR A 100 -14.12 -4.05 -7.62
N PHE A 101 -14.99 -4.81 -8.29
CA PHE A 101 -15.03 -6.27 -8.14
C PHE A 101 -13.82 -6.98 -8.80
N THR A 102 -13.18 -6.35 -9.79
CA THR A 102 -11.98 -6.88 -10.45
C THR A 102 -10.74 -6.77 -9.56
N TYR A 103 -10.55 -5.64 -8.87
CA TYR A 103 -9.29 -5.30 -8.20
C TYR A 103 -9.40 -5.00 -6.70
N ALA A 104 -10.46 -4.34 -6.23
CA ALA A 104 -10.59 -3.99 -4.80
C ALA A 104 -11.13 -5.18 -3.98
N HIS A 105 -12.09 -5.91 -4.54
CA HIS A 105 -12.87 -6.93 -3.82
C HIS A 105 -12.09 -8.20 -3.50
N VAL A 106 -11.15 -8.61 -4.34
CA VAL A 106 -10.48 -9.94 -4.25
C VAL A 106 -9.80 -10.15 -2.90
N PHE A 107 -9.03 -9.18 -2.42
CA PHE A 107 -8.38 -9.25 -1.10
C PHE A 107 -9.15 -8.54 0.01
N LYS A 108 -10.33 -7.98 -0.31
CA LYS A 108 -11.21 -7.32 0.66
C LYS A 108 -12.68 -7.54 0.29
N PRO A 109 -13.21 -8.77 0.47
CA PRO A 109 -14.55 -9.15 0.04
C PRO A 109 -15.62 -8.61 1.00
N LEU A 110 -15.76 -7.28 1.06
CA LEU A 110 -16.58 -6.57 2.03
C LEU A 110 -18.07 -6.53 1.67
N VAL A 111 -18.37 -6.60 0.37
CA VAL A 111 -19.73 -6.56 -0.20
C VAL A 111 -19.90 -7.81 -1.04
N ASP A 112 -21.01 -8.53 -0.91
CA ASP A 112 -21.28 -9.68 -1.77
C ASP A 112 -21.55 -9.23 -3.21
N GLU A 113 -20.66 -9.63 -4.12
CA GLU A 113 -20.76 -9.26 -5.53
C GLU A 113 -22.08 -9.74 -6.15
N GLY A 114 -22.49 -10.97 -5.84
CA GLY A 114 -23.72 -11.53 -6.39
C GLY A 114 -24.95 -10.79 -5.89
N GLU A 115 -24.98 -10.42 -4.61
CA GLU A 115 -26.07 -9.63 -4.03
C GLU A 115 -26.08 -8.21 -4.60
N PHE A 116 -24.90 -7.61 -4.84
CA PHE A 116 -24.77 -6.31 -5.48
C PHE A 116 -25.37 -6.29 -6.90
N TRP A 117 -24.99 -7.23 -7.75
CA TRP A 117 -25.50 -7.25 -9.13
C TRP A 117 -26.98 -7.58 -9.21
N GLU A 118 -27.49 -8.43 -8.30
CA GLU A 118 -28.93 -8.67 -8.19
C GLU A 118 -29.68 -7.41 -7.77
N MET A 119 -29.17 -6.64 -6.79
CA MET A 119 -29.73 -5.34 -6.40
C MET A 119 -29.79 -4.35 -7.56
N CYS A 120 -28.75 -4.32 -8.40
CA CYS A 120 -28.72 -3.46 -9.59
C CYS A 120 -29.67 -3.94 -10.70
N SER A 121 -30.04 -5.22 -10.73
CA SER A 121 -30.93 -5.77 -11.74
C SER A 121 -32.39 -5.42 -11.44
N LEU A 122 -33.13 -4.95 -12.45
CA LEU A 122 -34.54 -4.55 -12.32
C LEU A 122 -35.52 -5.74 -12.20
N ALA A 123 -35.03 -6.95 -11.91
CA ALA A 123 -35.80 -8.17 -12.05
C ALA A 123 -36.52 -8.58 -10.76
N THR A 124 -37.85 -8.57 -10.86
CA THR A 124 -38.89 -9.20 -10.01
C THR A 124 -39.38 -8.43 -8.77
N ASN A 125 -40.68 -8.07 -8.84
CA ASN A 125 -41.44 -7.30 -7.87
C ASN A 125 -41.94 -8.10 -6.65
N ASP A 126 -41.49 -9.35 -6.46
CA ASP A 126 -42.10 -10.29 -5.51
C ASP A 126 -41.23 -10.63 -4.27
N SER A 127 -40.01 -10.09 -4.15
CA SER A 127 -39.18 -10.23 -2.94
C SER A 127 -38.96 -8.87 -2.26
N PRO A 128 -38.76 -8.83 -0.93
CA PRO A 128 -38.37 -7.59 -0.25
C PRO A 128 -37.06 -7.10 -0.87
N ARG A 129 -37.12 -5.96 -1.54
CA ARG A 129 -36.00 -5.39 -2.29
C ARG A 129 -34.84 -5.14 -1.34
N THR A 130 -33.71 -5.80 -1.60
CA THR A 130 -32.44 -5.50 -0.95
C THR A 130 -32.00 -4.10 -1.38
N THR A 131 -31.60 -3.28 -0.41
CA THR A 131 -31.15 -1.90 -0.65
C THR A 131 -29.73 -1.72 -0.15
N MET A 132 -29.04 -0.73 -0.72
CA MET A 132 -27.69 -0.33 -0.35
C MET A 132 -27.68 1.14 0.06
N SER A 133 -26.97 1.41 1.17
CA SER A 133 -26.73 2.78 1.62
C SER A 133 -25.93 3.57 0.58
N LEU A 134 -26.38 4.80 0.29
CA LEU A 134 -25.66 5.75 -0.57
C LEU A 134 -24.22 5.97 -0.09
N LEU A 135 -24.01 6.00 1.23
CA LEU A 135 -22.69 6.17 1.82
C LEU A 135 -21.75 5.03 1.40
N VAL A 136 -22.23 3.78 1.41
CA VAL A 136 -21.46 2.61 0.99
C VAL A 136 -21.14 2.70 -0.50
N LEU A 137 -22.12 3.03 -1.36
CA LEU A 137 -21.86 3.17 -2.79
C LEU A 137 -20.82 4.26 -3.06
N ARG A 138 -20.90 5.39 -2.37
CA ARG A 138 -19.91 6.49 -2.47
C ARG A 138 -18.51 6.04 -2.06
N ALA A 139 -18.42 5.27 -0.99
CA ALA A 139 -17.17 4.69 -0.55
C ALA A 139 -16.62 3.67 -1.57
N MET A 140 -17.48 2.89 -2.24
CA MET A 140 -17.10 2.00 -3.34
C MET A 140 -16.57 2.77 -4.56
N LEU A 141 -17.21 3.89 -4.93
CA LEU A 141 -16.72 4.77 -6.00
C LEU A 141 -15.33 5.31 -5.67
N PHE A 142 -15.11 5.77 -4.44
CA PHE A 142 -13.78 6.17 -3.98
C PHE A 142 -12.78 5.01 -4.07
N ALA A 143 -13.11 3.83 -3.53
CA ALA A 143 -12.21 2.69 -3.49
C ALA A 143 -11.80 2.18 -4.88
N SER A 144 -12.69 2.28 -5.87
CA SER A 144 -12.46 1.80 -7.24
C SER A 144 -11.88 2.83 -8.19
N SER A 145 -11.96 4.12 -7.87
CA SER A 145 -11.55 5.23 -8.75
C SER A 145 -10.12 5.12 -9.32
N THR A 146 -9.17 4.51 -8.60
CA THR A 146 -7.79 4.34 -9.07
C THR A 146 -7.64 3.28 -10.17
N PHE A 147 -8.62 2.39 -10.29
CA PHE A 147 -8.65 1.31 -11.28
C PHE A 147 -9.47 1.69 -12.51
N VAL A 148 -10.21 2.80 -12.46
CA VAL A 148 -11.05 3.29 -13.55
C VAL A 148 -10.20 4.02 -14.60
N PRO A 149 -10.39 3.75 -15.91
CA PRO A 149 -9.66 4.47 -16.96
C PRO A 149 -9.88 5.99 -16.90
N LEU A 150 -8.79 6.76 -17.01
CA LEU A 150 -8.83 8.22 -16.99
C LEU A 150 -9.84 8.85 -17.98
N PRO A 151 -10.05 8.33 -19.21
CA PRO A 151 -11.08 8.85 -20.11
C PRO A 151 -12.50 8.80 -19.53
N VAL A 152 -12.80 7.82 -18.66
CA VAL A 152 -14.11 7.72 -17.99
C VAL A 152 -14.20 8.74 -16.85
N LEU A 153 -13.12 8.92 -16.07
CA LEU A 153 -13.07 9.95 -15.03
C LEU A 153 -13.24 11.36 -15.60
N ARG A 154 -12.70 11.62 -16.80
CA ARG A 154 -12.87 12.90 -17.52
C ARG A 154 -14.32 13.19 -17.90
N GLN A 155 -15.15 12.17 -18.12
CA GLN A 155 -16.59 12.36 -18.37
C GLN A 155 -17.33 12.84 -17.12
N LEU A 156 -16.76 12.63 -15.93
CA LEU A 156 -17.26 13.16 -14.66
C LEU A 156 -16.65 14.54 -14.32
N GLY A 157 -15.83 15.10 -15.21
CA GLY A 157 -15.18 16.41 -15.03
C GLY A 157 -13.83 16.36 -14.30
N TYR A 158 -13.26 15.18 -14.05
CA TYR A 158 -11.96 15.06 -13.38
C TYR A 158 -10.79 15.15 -14.37
N HIS A 159 -9.73 15.86 -13.99
CA HIS A 159 -8.54 16.05 -14.85
C HIS A 159 -7.55 14.87 -14.75
N ASP A 160 -7.44 14.31 -13.56
CA ASP A 160 -6.48 13.27 -13.17
C ASP A 160 -7.09 12.33 -12.11
N ILE A 161 -6.38 11.25 -11.79
CA ILE A 161 -6.86 10.22 -10.85
C ILE A 161 -6.86 10.75 -9.40
N CYS A 162 -5.85 11.54 -9.02
CA CYS A 162 -5.72 12.09 -7.68
C CYS A 162 -6.86 13.05 -7.34
N SER A 163 -7.22 13.95 -8.25
CA SER A 163 -8.36 14.88 -8.09
C SER A 163 -9.69 14.14 -8.02
N ALA A 164 -9.89 13.10 -8.84
CA ALA A 164 -11.07 12.25 -8.75
C ALA A 164 -11.18 11.55 -7.39
N ARG A 165 -10.08 10.96 -6.91
CA ARG A 165 -10.00 10.31 -5.59
C ARG A 165 -10.31 11.30 -4.47
N ALA A 166 -9.75 12.50 -4.52
CA ALA A 166 -9.94 13.54 -3.53
C ALA A 166 -11.41 13.97 -3.40
N ASP A 167 -12.06 14.25 -4.54
CA ASP A 167 -13.45 14.69 -4.53
C ASP A 167 -14.41 13.54 -4.14
N LEU A 168 -14.19 12.32 -4.63
CA LEU A 168 -14.98 11.15 -4.25
C LEU A 168 -14.84 10.82 -2.75
N TYR A 169 -13.62 10.89 -2.21
CA TYR A 169 -13.37 10.76 -0.78
C TYR A 169 -14.11 11.84 0.01
N ARG A 170 -13.96 13.11 -0.38
CA ARG A 170 -14.58 14.26 0.28
C ARG A 170 -16.10 14.13 0.32
N LYS A 171 -16.75 13.74 -0.80
CA LYS A 171 -18.20 13.53 -0.89
C LYS A 171 -18.67 12.40 0.01
N ALA A 172 -17.95 11.26 0.04
CA ALA A 172 -18.27 10.15 0.93
C ALA A 172 -18.09 10.53 2.41
N LYS A 173 -17.00 11.24 2.73
CA LYS A 173 -16.72 11.75 4.08
C LYS A 173 -17.79 12.73 4.54
N LEU A 174 -18.25 13.66 3.69
CA LEU A 174 -19.32 14.59 4.04
C LEU A 174 -20.62 13.87 4.41
N LEU A 175 -20.99 12.80 3.70
CA LEU A 175 -22.15 11.98 4.07
C LEU A 175 -21.94 11.29 5.43
N PHE A 176 -20.71 10.85 5.71
CA PHE A 176 -20.36 10.24 6.98
C PHE A 176 -20.45 11.27 8.13
N ASP A 177 -19.79 12.43 7.98
CA ASP A 177 -19.70 13.48 8.99
C ASP A 177 -21.06 14.13 9.30
N MET A 178 -21.93 14.26 8.29
CA MET A 178 -23.28 14.82 8.43
C MET A 178 -24.31 13.79 8.91
N GLU A 179 -23.86 12.60 9.32
CA GLU A 179 -24.72 11.54 9.85
C GLU A 179 -25.86 11.16 8.89
N ALA A 180 -25.61 11.15 7.58
CA ALA A 180 -26.58 10.74 6.55
C ALA A 180 -26.96 9.25 6.65
N GLU A 181 -26.19 8.49 7.42
CA GLU A 181 -26.41 7.09 7.74
C GLU A 181 -26.22 6.87 9.24
N THR A 182 -27.13 6.09 9.84
CA THR A 182 -27.09 5.75 11.28
C THR A 182 -26.85 4.28 11.53
N ALA A 183 -27.11 3.43 10.53
CA ALA A 183 -26.87 2.00 10.64
C ALA A 183 -25.37 1.71 10.70
N HIS A 184 -24.95 0.99 11.74
CA HIS A 184 -23.53 0.70 11.99
C HIS A 184 -22.88 -0.18 10.92
N LEU A 185 -23.62 -1.06 10.23
CA LEU A 185 -23.05 -1.91 9.17
C LEU A 185 -22.56 -1.06 7.97
N PRO A 186 -23.41 -0.21 7.34
CA PRO A 186 -22.95 0.74 6.32
C PRO A 186 -21.82 1.67 6.77
N LEU A 187 -21.88 2.19 8.01
CA LEU A 187 -20.82 3.03 8.56
C LEU A 187 -19.47 2.29 8.65
N ALA A 188 -19.49 1.04 9.12
CA ALA A 188 -18.28 0.20 9.18
C ALA A 188 -17.73 -0.10 7.79
N GLN A 189 -18.59 -0.45 6.83
CA GLN A 189 -18.19 -0.73 5.44
C GLN A 189 -17.57 0.51 4.78
N ALA A 190 -18.21 1.67 4.93
CA ALA A 190 -17.70 2.92 4.39
C ALA A 190 -16.36 3.31 5.03
N ALA A 191 -16.25 3.24 6.35
CA ALA A 191 -14.99 3.53 7.06
C ALA A 191 -13.84 2.63 6.57
N LEU A 192 -14.09 1.33 6.38
CA LEU A 192 -13.09 0.43 5.80
C LEU A 192 -12.66 0.85 4.39
N MET A 193 -13.56 1.31 3.53
CA MET A 193 -13.17 1.74 2.18
C MET A 193 -12.41 3.08 2.20
N LEU A 194 -12.83 4.01 3.06
CA LEU A 194 -12.24 5.35 3.20
C LEU A 194 -10.85 5.37 3.83
N MET A 195 -10.47 4.33 4.57
CA MET A 195 -9.15 4.24 5.21
C MET A 195 -7.96 4.34 4.25
N ASN A 196 -8.16 4.00 2.97
CA ASN A 196 -7.12 4.05 1.93
C ASN A 196 -6.88 5.47 1.39
N TRP A 197 -7.40 6.50 2.05
CA TRP A 197 -7.13 7.90 1.73
C TRP A 197 -5.84 8.40 2.36
N VAL A 198 -4.99 9.02 1.54
CA VAL A 198 -3.81 9.76 2.00
C VAL A 198 -3.91 11.19 1.44
N PRO A 199 -3.90 12.22 2.30
CA PRO A 199 -4.01 13.61 1.89
C PRO A 199 -2.72 14.08 1.21
N GLU A 200 -2.82 15.19 0.46
CA GLU A 200 -1.69 15.81 -0.25
C GLU A 200 -0.57 16.27 0.68
N SER A 201 -0.92 16.85 1.83
CA SER A 201 0.03 17.17 2.89
C SER A 201 -0.16 16.21 4.08
N PRO A 202 0.51 15.04 4.05
CA PRO A 202 0.40 14.04 5.11
C PRO A 202 0.96 14.53 6.46
N ALA A 203 1.96 15.42 6.44
CA ALA A 203 2.64 15.95 7.63
C ALA A 203 1.76 16.90 8.47
N THR A 204 0.84 17.63 7.84
CA THR A 204 -0.03 18.61 8.52
C THR A 204 -1.41 18.06 8.87
N THR A 205 -1.74 16.85 8.43
CA THR A 205 -3.06 16.26 8.64
C THR A 205 -3.08 15.40 9.91
N SER A 206 -3.68 15.94 10.97
CA SER A 206 -3.95 15.22 12.22
C SER A 206 -5.45 15.22 12.54
N PRO A 207 -6.03 14.08 12.97
CA PRO A 207 -5.40 12.78 13.16
C PRO A 207 -5.07 12.07 11.83
N VAL A 208 -4.18 11.06 11.87
CA VAL A 208 -3.80 10.26 10.68
C VAL A 208 -5.05 9.57 10.11
N PRO A 209 -5.53 9.93 8.90
CA PRO A 209 -6.83 9.49 8.40
C PRO A 209 -7.00 7.98 8.40
N TYR A 210 -5.98 7.27 7.92
CA TYR A 210 -5.94 5.80 7.90
C TYR A 210 -6.28 5.18 9.26
N ARG A 211 -5.62 5.62 10.35
CA ARG A 211 -5.80 5.04 11.70
C ARG A 211 -7.19 5.32 12.22
N THR A 212 -7.66 6.56 12.04
CA THR A 212 -8.99 7.00 12.46
C THR A 212 -10.09 6.19 11.78
N TRP A 213 -10.01 5.99 10.47
CA TRP A 213 -11.01 5.20 9.73
C TRP A 213 -11.00 3.73 10.13
N LEU A 214 -9.83 3.11 10.35
CA LEU A 214 -9.77 1.73 10.83
C LEU A 214 -10.37 1.61 12.24
N SER A 215 -10.05 2.52 13.16
CA SER A 215 -10.63 2.52 14.51
C SER A 215 -12.16 2.64 14.47
N LEU A 216 -12.67 3.51 13.59
CA LEU A 216 -14.10 3.73 13.41
C LEU A 216 -14.80 2.51 12.80
N ALA A 217 -14.16 1.87 11.81
CA ALA A 217 -14.63 0.61 11.25
C ALA A 217 -14.72 -0.50 12.31
N ILE A 218 -13.66 -0.70 13.10
CA ILE A 218 -13.63 -1.68 14.20
C ILE A 218 -14.71 -1.36 15.24
N HIS A 219 -14.87 -0.09 15.60
CA HIS A 219 -15.89 0.35 16.55
C HIS A 219 -17.29 -0.02 16.07
N HIS A 220 -17.68 0.39 14.85
CA HIS A 220 -19.00 0.06 14.30
C HIS A 220 -19.19 -1.44 14.07
N ALA A 221 -18.15 -2.17 13.64
CA ALA A 221 -18.17 -3.63 13.54
C ALA A 221 -18.44 -4.30 14.89
N LYS A 222 -17.88 -3.77 15.99
CA LYS A 222 -18.16 -4.24 17.35
C LYS A 222 -19.61 -3.96 17.77
N LEU A 223 -20.17 -2.79 17.43
CA LEU A 223 -21.57 -2.45 17.72
C LEU A 223 -22.59 -3.37 17.04
N VAL A 224 -22.28 -3.90 15.86
CA VAL A 224 -23.11 -4.93 15.20
C VAL A 224 -22.72 -6.37 15.60
N ASN A 225 -21.88 -6.53 16.63
CA ASN A 225 -21.38 -7.82 17.12
C ASN A 225 -20.59 -8.66 16.10
N ALA A 226 -20.03 -8.05 15.04
CA ALA A 226 -19.27 -8.76 13.99
C ALA A 226 -18.09 -9.57 14.55
N HIS A 227 -17.42 -9.05 15.58
CA HIS A 227 -16.31 -9.72 16.28
C HIS A 227 -16.69 -11.05 16.96
N ARG A 228 -17.96 -11.24 17.34
CA ARG A 228 -18.43 -12.45 18.03
C ARG A 228 -18.67 -13.62 17.07
N HIS A 229 -18.72 -13.37 15.77
CA HIS A 229 -18.91 -14.42 14.75
C HIS A 229 -17.69 -15.34 14.57
N ALA A 230 -16.57 -15.09 15.25
CA ALA A 230 -15.48 -16.06 15.39
C ALA A 230 -15.92 -17.32 16.18
N GLY A 231 -16.86 -17.17 17.13
CA GLY A 231 -17.39 -18.28 17.94
C GLY A 231 -18.71 -18.87 17.45
N ILE A 232 -19.34 -18.31 16.41
CA ILE A 232 -20.63 -18.79 15.86
C ILE A 232 -20.39 -19.91 14.82
N CYS A 233 -19.47 -20.81 15.16
CA CYS A 233 -19.35 -22.14 14.54
C CYS A 233 -20.08 -23.20 15.37
N ASP A 234 -20.96 -22.79 16.30
CA ASP A 234 -21.91 -23.68 16.96
C ASP A 234 -22.88 -24.25 15.91
N VAL A 235 -22.49 -25.41 15.40
CA VAL A 235 -23.28 -26.56 14.97
C VAL A 235 -24.72 -26.22 14.53
N GLY A 236 -24.86 -26.05 13.22
CA GLY A 236 -26.08 -26.44 12.50
C GLY A 236 -27.31 -25.56 12.70
N THR A 237 -27.31 -24.34 12.16
CA THR A 237 -28.46 -23.69 11.47
C THR A 237 -28.20 -22.21 11.13
N THR A 238 -27.35 -21.50 11.88
CA THR A 238 -27.18 -20.03 11.77
C THR A 238 -26.01 -19.56 10.86
N ALA A 239 -25.04 -20.43 10.57
CA ALA A 239 -23.89 -20.11 9.71
C ALA A 239 -24.27 -19.78 8.24
N ASN A 240 -25.43 -20.25 7.78
CA ASN A 240 -25.94 -20.00 6.42
C ASN A 240 -26.82 -18.75 6.32
N GLU A 241 -27.08 -18.02 7.41
CA GLU A 241 -27.86 -16.79 7.35
C GLU A 241 -27.07 -15.71 6.56
N PRO A 242 -27.66 -15.06 5.54
CA PRO A 242 -26.98 -14.02 4.76
C PRO A 242 -26.36 -12.92 5.64
N ARG A 243 -27.07 -12.52 6.70
CA ARG A 243 -26.59 -11.53 7.66
C ARG A 243 -25.33 -11.97 8.42
N SER A 244 -25.26 -13.24 8.82
CA SER A 244 -24.09 -13.80 9.50
C SER A 244 -22.85 -13.78 8.60
N ARG A 245 -23.02 -14.13 7.32
CA ARG A 245 -21.93 -14.08 6.31
C ARG A 245 -21.43 -12.65 6.09
N THR A 246 -22.32 -11.67 6.01
CA THR A 246 -21.95 -10.25 5.88
C THR A 246 -21.17 -9.73 7.10
N LEU A 247 -21.60 -10.08 8.32
CA LEU A 247 -20.90 -9.67 9.54
C LEU A 247 -19.52 -10.33 9.65
N ARG A 248 -19.41 -11.61 9.23
CA ARG A 248 -18.13 -12.31 9.18
C ARG A 248 -17.18 -11.69 8.16
N ARG A 249 -17.65 -11.39 6.94
CA ARG A 249 -16.88 -10.63 5.92
C ARG A 249 -16.40 -9.29 6.45
N LEU A 250 -17.29 -8.54 7.12
CA LEU A 250 -16.96 -7.26 7.73
C LEU A 250 -15.82 -7.37 8.75
N TRP A 251 -15.93 -8.31 9.70
CA TRP A 251 -14.93 -8.49 10.76
C TRP A 251 -13.56 -8.86 10.19
N TRP A 252 -13.52 -9.80 9.26
CA TRP A 252 -12.27 -10.19 8.63
C TRP A 252 -11.69 -9.13 7.71
N CYS A 253 -12.51 -8.32 7.05
CA CYS A 253 -12.00 -7.12 6.37
C CYS A 253 -11.35 -6.14 7.34
N CYS A 254 -11.83 -6.03 8.59
CA CYS A 254 -11.15 -5.26 9.64
C CYS A 254 -9.78 -5.88 9.98
N ILE A 255 -9.71 -7.21 10.19
CA ILE A 255 -8.46 -7.92 10.47
C ILE A 255 -7.45 -7.73 9.32
N ILE A 256 -7.86 -8.01 8.07
CA ILE A 256 -7.02 -7.85 6.88
C ILE A 256 -6.41 -6.45 6.83
N CYS A 257 -7.24 -5.44 7.02
CA CYS A 257 -6.82 -4.05 6.95
C CYS A 257 -5.91 -3.65 8.12
N ASP A 258 -6.16 -4.15 9.33
CA ASP A 258 -5.31 -3.95 10.51
C ASP A 258 -3.91 -4.56 10.27
N ARG A 259 -3.84 -5.83 9.84
CA ARG A 259 -2.56 -6.53 9.56
C ARG A 259 -1.76 -5.85 8.46
N LEU A 260 -2.36 -5.60 7.30
CA LEU A 260 -1.66 -5.00 6.17
C LEU A 260 -1.08 -3.64 6.50
N SER A 261 -1.78 -2.86 7.29
CA SER A 261 -1.39 -1.47 7.52
C SER A 261 -0.46 -1.32 8.69
N SER A 262 -0.56 -2.21 9.67
CA SER A 262 0.48 -2.37 10.67
C SER A 262 1.80 -2.80 10.03
N LEU A 263 1.76 -3.70 9.05
CA LEU A 263 2.94 -4.05 8.24
C LEU A 263 3.44 -2.83 7.45
N THR A 264 2.60 -2.22 6.61
CA THR A 264 3.03 -1.20 5.62
C THR A 264 3.25 0.19 6.19
N CYS A 265 2.55 0.56 7.27
CA CYS A 265 2.65 1.86 7.92
C CYS A 265 3.36 1.80 9.28
N ARG A 266 3.82 0.62 9.73
CA ARG A 266 4.56 0.42 10.98
C ARG A 266 3.76 0.92 12.18
N PHE A 267 2.51 0.45 12.25
CA PHE A 267 1.53 0.82 13.27
C PHE A 267 1.23 -0.36 14.18
N ARG A 268 0.91 -0.08 15.45
CA ARG A 268 0.44 -1.12 16.37
C ARG A 268 -0.89 -1.71 15.89
N LEU A 269 -1.00 -3.03 15.95
CA LEU A 269 -2.25 -3.74 15.71
C LEU A 269 -3.34 -3.22 16.66
N GLN A 270 -4.50 -2.86 16.12
CA GLN A 270 -5.67 -2.50 16.93
C GLN A 270 -6.43 -3.74 17.39
N ILE A 271 -6.39 -4.81 16.59
CA ILE A 271 -6.93 -6.13 16.94
C ILE A 271 -5.72 -6.99 17.33
N THR A 272 -5.36 -6.97 18.61
CA THR A 272 -4.21 -7.72 19.12
C THR A 272 -4.44 -9.23 19.06
N PRO A 273 -3.37 -10.05 19.08
CA PRO A 273 -3.48 -11.49 19.19
C PRO A 273 -4.38 -11.91 20.36
N ASP A 274 -4.27 -11.28 21.53
CA ASP A 274 -5.10 -11.59 22.71
C ASP A 274 -6.61 -11.37 22.50
N MET A 275 -6.98 -10.48 21.57
CA MET A 275 -8.39 -10.25 21.20
C MET A 275 -8.91 -11.28 20.21
N LEU A 276 -8.02 -12.01 19.53
CA LEU A 276 -8.34 -13.12 18.67
C LEU A 276 -8.17 -14.40 19.46
N ASP A 277 -9.23 -15.19 19.57
CA ASP A 277 -9.09 -16.56 20.03
C ASP A 277 -8.37 -17.36 18.93
N MET A 278 -7.04 -17.32 18.91
CA MET A 278 -6.20 -17.89 17.85
C MET A 278 -6.40 -19.41 17.71
N GLU A 279 -6.87 -20.09 18.75
CA GLU A 279 -7.18 -21.53 18.73
C GLU A 279 -8.50 -21.82 18.00
N ASN A 280 -9.50 -20.95 18.14
CA ASN A 280 -10.82 -21.12 17.52
C ASN A 280 -11.07 -20.19 16.31
N CYS A 281 -10.09 -19.38 15.92
CA CYS A 281 -10.24 -18.42 14.82
C CYS A 281 -10.22 -19.14 13.47
N VAL A 282 -11.37 -19.24 12.81
CA VAL A 282 -11.48 -19.81 11.46
C VAL A 282 -11.44 -18.68 10.41
N PRO A 283 -10.38 -18.58 9.56
CA PRO A 283 -10.30 -17.62 8.44
C PRO A 283 -11.46 -17.69 7.47
N LEU A 284 -11.73 -16.60 6.72
CA LEU A 284 -12.69 -16.69 5.61
C LEU A 284 -12.28 -17.81 4.65
N GLY A 285 -13.26 -18.64 4.32
CA GLY A 285 -13.05 -19.78 3.46
C GLY A 285 -13.96 -19.77 2.25
N PHE A 286 -13.85 -20.85 1.48
CA PHE A 286 -14.70 -21.10 0.32
C PHE A 286 -16.19 -20.99 0.64
N ALA A 287 -16.62 -21.53 1.79
CA ALA A 287 -18.03 -21.52 2.19
C ALA A 287 -18.61 -20.10 2.35
N ASP A 288 -17.79 -19.13 2.73
CA ASP A 288 -18.20 -17.74 2.91
C ASP A 288 -18.38 -17.01 1.58
N LEU A 289 -17.61 -17.37 0.56
CA LEU A 289 -17.52 -16.68 -0.74
C LEU A 289 -18.21 -17.43 -1.89
N GLN A 290 -18.63 -18.69 -1.68
CA GLN A 290 -19.20 -19.53 -2.73
C GLN A 290 -20.45 -18.95 -3.40
N SER A 291 -21.23 -18.10 -2.71
CA SER A 291 -22.41 -17.46 -3.27
C SER A 291 -22.11 -16.57 -4.47
N GLU A 292 -20.90 -16.04 -4.58
CA GLU A 292 -20.51 -15.13 -5.66
C GLU A 292 -20.07 -15.85 -6.93
N ILE A 293 -19.71 -17.14 -6.85
CA ILE A 293 -19.01 -17.87 -7.93
C ILE A 293 -19.82 -17.87 -9.24
N HIS A 294 -21.13 -18.06 -9.15
CA HIS A 294 -22.03 -18.14 -10.31
C HIS A 294 -22.81 -16.84 -10.57
N ARG A 295 -22.63 -15.83 -9.72
CA ARG A 295 -23.38 -14.56 -9.73
C ARG A 295 -22.49 -13.34 -10.03
N SER A 296 -21.25 -13.59 -10.49
CA SER A 296 -20.32 -12.53 -10.88
C SER A 296 -20.59 -12.05 -12.30
N ASN A 297 -20.54 -10.73 -12.49
CA ASN A 297 -20.61 -10.10 -13.83
C ASN A 297 -19.23 -9.77 -14.40
N VAL A 298 -18.16 -10.04 -13.64
CA VAL A 298 -16.78 -9.68 -13.97
C VAL A 298 -15.95 -10.91 -14.32
N PHE A 299 -16.14 -12.02 -13.62
CA PHE A 299 -15.30 -13.20 -13.76
C PHE A 299 -16.09 -14.46 -14.07
N SER A 300 -15.44 -15.38 -14.77
CA SER A 300 -15.97 -16.74 -14.95
C SER A 300 -15.98 -17.50 -13.61
N PRO A 301 -16.87 -18.49 -13.42
CA PRO A 301 -16.88 -19.34 -12.23
C PRO A 301 -15.54 -20.03 -11.95
N ALA A 302 -14.78 -20.38 -12.99
CA ALA A 302 -13.45 -20.98 -12.86
C ALA A 302 -12.45 -19.98 -12.28
N THR A 303 -12.41 -18.76 -12.82
CA THR A 303 -11.56 -17.67 -12.30
C THR A 303 -11.92 -17.31 -10.86
N LYS A 304 -13.21 -17.22 -10.53
CA LYS A 304 -13.66 -16.96 -9.16
C LYS A 304 -13.15 -18.01 -8.17
N ARG A 305 -13.21 -19.30 -8.52
CA ARG A 305 -12.66 -20.38 -7.68
C ARG A 305 -11.16 -20.24 -7.48
N GLN A 306 -10.43 -19.91 -8.55
CA GLN A 306 -8.99 -19.66 -8.48
C GLN A 306 -8.65 -18.46 -7.56
N LEU A 307 -9.37 -17.34 -7.70
CA LEU A 307 -9.19 -16.17 -6.84
C LEU A 307 -9.57 -16.44 -5.38
N ILE A 308 -10.58 -17.26 -5.11
CA ILE A 308 -10.92 -17.69 -3.74
C ILE A 308 -9.78 -18.54 -3.15
N SER A 309 -9.19 -19.46 -3.92
CA SER A 309 -8.04 -20.25 -3.45
C SER A 309 -6.83 -19.35 -3.17
N LEU A 310 -6.54 -18.40 -4.06
CA LEU A 310 -5.50 -17.39 -3.85
C LEU A 310 -5.77 -16.55 -2.59
N PHE A 311 -7.00 -16.10 -2.38
CA PHE A 311 -7.40 -15.36 -1.19
C PHE A 311 -7.21 -16.18 0.10
N SER A 312 -7.43 -17.50 0.06
CA SER A 312 -7.14 -18.38 1.21
C SER A 312 -5.64 -18.44 1.54
N LYS A 313 -4.74 -18.48 0.54
CA LYS A 313 -3.29 -18.39 0.77
C LYS A 313 -2.89 -17.03 1.36
N TYR A 314 -3.47 -15.96 0.83
CA TYR A 314 -3.29 -14.60 1.32
C TYR A 314 -3.74 -14.45 2.79
N LEU A 315 -4.88 -15.01 3.17
CA LEU A 315 -5.31 -15.06 4.58
C LEU A 315 -4.35 -15.86 5.46
N GLY A 316 -3.80 -16.97 4.95
CA GLY A 316 -2.75 -17.72 5.63
C GLY A 316 -1.55 -16.84 5.98
N LEU A 317 -1.07 -16.02 5.03
CA LEU A 317 0.00 -15.05 5.28
C LEU A 317 -0.40 -14.04 6.35
N LEU A 318 -1.60 -13.46 6.27
CA LEU A 318 -2.08 -12.47 7.25
C LEU A 318 -2.21 -13.04 8.67
N MET A 319 -2.50 -14.33 8.81
CA MET A 319 -2.50 -15.00 10.11
C MET A 319 -1.09 -15.06 10.68
N LEU A 320 -0.07 -15.40 9.87
CA LEU A 320 1.34 -15.32 10.29
C LEU A 320 1.73 -13.89 10.71
N LEU A 321 1.21 -12.87 10.00
CA LEU A 321 1.46 -11.47 10.35
C LEU A 321 0.92 -11.07 11.74
N THR A 322 -0.06 -11.81 12.29
CA THR A 322 -0.63 -11.52 13.62
C THR A 322 0.42 -11.64 14.72
N GLU A 323 1.26 -12.67 14.65
CA GLU A 323 2.35 -12.91 15.60
C GLU A 323 3.63 -12.17 15.19
N LEU A 324 3.88 -12.05 13.88
CA LEU A 324 5.10 -11.43 13.35
C LEU A 324 5.17 -9.93 13.65
N ILE A 325 4.09 -9.18 13.43
CA ILE A 325 4.13 -7.71 13.52
C ILE A 325 4.57 -7.21 14.91
N PRO A 326 4.03 -7.73 16.03
CA PRO A 326 4.51 -7.38 17.37
C PRO A 326 6.00 -7.66 17.60
N VAL A 327 6.55 -8.69 16.94
CA VAL A 327 7.97 -9.07 17.03
C VAL A 327 8.83 -8.15 16.17
N ALA A 328 8.42 -7.88 14.92
CA ALA A 328 9.16 -7.03 13.99
C ALA A 328 9.14 -5.56 14.40
N TYR A 329 8.04 -5.07 14.97
CA TYR A 329 7.85 -3.68 15.40
C TYR A 329 7.46 -3.61 16.89
N PRO A 330 8.41 -3.64 17.83
CA PRO A 330 8.13 -3.49 19.26
C PRO A 330 7.76 -2.02 19.57
N PHE A 331 6.46 -1.72 19.64
CA PHE A 331 5.97 -0.37 19.87
C PHE A 331 6.23 0.11 21.30
N GLU A 332 7.06 1.16 21.46
CA GLU A 332 7.38 2.06 22.61
C GLU A 332 7.52 1.43 24.02
N THR A 333 6.60 0.59 24.47
CA THR A 333 6.63 -0.11 25.78
C THR A 333 7.82 -1.07 25.99
N ARG A 334 8.58 -1.44 24.96
CA ARG A 334 9.82 -2.26 25.08
C ARG A 334 11.10 -1.49 24.78
N LEU A 335 11.01 -0.24 24.33
CA LEU A 335 12.19 0.59 24.03
C LEU A 335 12.78 1.24 25.30
N GLU A 336 12.00 1.29 26.38
CA GLU A 336 12.40 1.82 27.69
C GLU A 336 12.88 0.74 28.67
N SER A 337 12.61 -0.53 28.40
CA SER A 337 13.07 -1.65 29.24
C SER A 337 14.42 -2.16 28.77
N SER A 338 15.44 -1.99 29.62
CA SER A 338 16.73 -2.68 29.79
C SER A 338 17.12 -3.80 28.78
N PRO A 339 18.42 -3.92 28.40
CA PRO A 339 18.93 -4.84 27.37
C PRO A 339 18.92 -6.35 27.71
N ASP A 340 18.01 -6.81 28.58
CA ASP A 340 17.78 -8.23 28.80
C ASP A 340 16.92 -8.79 27.67
N PHE A 341 17.50 -8.84 26.46
CA PHE A 341 16.93 -9.57 25.33
C PHE A 341 16.88 -11.04 25.70
N SER A 342 15.67 -11.54 25.95
CA SER A 342 15.48 -12.94 26.30
C SER A 342 15.76 -13.84 25.09
N VAL A 343 16.39 -14.99 25.32
CA VAL A 343 16.50 -16.11 24.35
C VAL A 343 15.15 -16.43 23.67
N GLN A 344 14.04 -16.16 24.37
CA GLN A 344 12.69 -16.32 23.85
C GLN A 344 12.38 -15.38 22.66
N GLU A 345 12.91 -14.15 22.61
CA GLU A 345 12.68 -13.25 21.48
C GLU A 345 13.40 -13.73 20.22
N GLU A 346 14.65 -14.20 20.35
CA GLU A 346 15.42 -14.76 19.22
C GLU A 346 14.75 -16.02 18.67
N GLU A 347 14.29 -16.92 19.54
CA GLU A 347 13.55 -18.12 19.14
C GLU A 347 12.22 -17.79 18.46
N ASN A 348 11.51 -16.76 18.93
CA ASN A 348 10.27 -16.30 18.29
C ASN A 348 10.52 -15.73 16.89
N ILE A 349 11.64 -15.01 16.69
CA ILE A 349 12.03 -14.50 15.37
C ILE A 349 12.35 -15.66 14.43
N ARG A 350 13.16 -16.62 14.87
CA ARG A 350 13.54 -17.80 14.09
C ARG A 350 12.31 -18.61 13.66
N LYS A 351 11.42 -18.90 14.61
CA LYS A 351 10.13 -19.57 14.34
C LYS A 351 9.28 -18.80 13.32
N SER A 352 9.28 -17.47 13.37
CA SER A 352 8.53 -16.64 12.42
C SER A 352 9.12 -16.72 11.01
N CYS A 353 10.44 -16.78 10.86
CA CYS A 353 11.10 -17.02 9.57
C CYS A 353 10.74 -18.40 9.01
N ASP A 354 10.89 -19.46 9.82
CA ASP A 354 10.61 -20.85 9.41
C ASP A 354 9.16 -20.98 8.88
N LEU A 355 8.19 -20.38 9.58
CA LEU A 355 6.77 -20.39 9.18
C LEU A 355 6.49 -19.61 7.89
N LEU A 356 7.19 -18.49 7.68
CA LEU A 356 7.07 -17.71 6.45
C LEU A 356 7.61 -18.50 5.24
N ASP A 357 8.75 -19.17 5.41
CA ASP A 357 9.38 -19.95 4.34
C ASP A 357 8.54 -21.18 3.99
N GLU A 358 7.99 -21.89 4.98
CA GLU A 358 7.04 -22.98 4.77
C GLU A 358 5.80 -22.50 4.01
N TRP A 359 5.26 -21.33 4.39
CA TRP A 359 4.14 -20.72 3.69
C TRP A 359 4.50 -20.36 2.24
N TYR A 360 5.68 -19.79 2.00
CA TYR A 360 6.14 -19.41 0.67
C TYR A 360 6.30 -20.63 -0.24
N ASP A 361 6.90 -21.70 0.28
CA ASP A 361 7.07 -22.98 -0.42
C ASP A 361 5.74 -23.62 -0.77
N THR A 362 4.76 -23.53 0.13
CA THR A 362 3.41 -24.00 -0.14
C THR A 362 2.71 -23.13 -1.19
N ALA A 363 2.79 -21.81 -1.07
CA ALA A 363 2.09 -20.87 -1.95
C ALA A 363 2.63 -20.91 -3.39
N LYS A 364 3.97 -21.00 -3.57
CA LYS A 364 4.60 -20.94 -4.90
C LYS A 364 4.28 -22.15 -5.78
N THR A 365 3.93 -23.29 -5.18
CA THR A 365 3.55 -24.50 -5.93
C THR A 365 2.20 -24.35 -6.62
N GLU A 366 1.26 -23.64 -5.99
CA GLU A 366 -0.09 -23.43 -6.50
C GLU A 366 -0.19 -22.12 -7.31
N PHE A 367 0.51 -21.08 -6.88
CA PHE A 367 0.50 -19.74 -7.47
C PHE A 367 1.92 -19.23 -7.69
N PRO A 368 2.61 -19.62 -8.77
CA PRO A 368 3.98 -19.20 -8.99
C PRO A 368 4.09 -17.67 -9.16
N PRO A 369 5.02 -17.00 -8.46
CA PRO A 369 5.28 -15.57 -8.65
C PRO A 369 5.89 -15.28 -10.03
N PHE A 370 5.87 -14.02 -10.45
CA PHE A 370 6.56 -13.52 -11.65
C PHE A 370 6.11 -14.12 -12.99
N HIS A 371 4.90 -14.70 -13.06
CA HIS A 371 4.40 -15.26 -14.30
C HIS A 371 4.23 -14.15 -15.36
N GLN A 372 5.03 -14.21 -16.43
CA GLN A 372 4.91 -13.29 -17.54
C GLN A 372 3.68 -13.63 -18.37
N LEU A 373 2.69 -12.73 -18.41
CA LEU A 373 1.57 -12.88 -19.35
C LEU A 373 2.10 -12.90 -20.78
N LYS A 374 1.73 -13.92 -21.55
CA LYS A 374 1.93 -13.90 -23.01
C LYS A 374 0.88 -12.98 -23.63
N ALA A 375 1.26 -12.20 -24.63
CA ALA A 375 0.40 -11.20 -25.30
C ALA A 375 -0.92 -11.76 -25.91
N ALA A 376 -1.11 -13.09 -25.96
CA ALA A 376 -2.34 -13.73 -26.41
C ALA A 376 -3.37 -13.99 -25.30
N GLU A 377 -3.04 -13.72 -24.03
CA GLU A 377 -3.84 -14.04 -22.83
C GLU A 377 -4.30 -12.78 -22.07
N GLU A 378 -4.41 -11.64 -22.74
CA GLU A 378 -4.88 -10.38 -22.15
C GLU A 378 -6.40 -10.40 -21.89
N SER A 379 -6.84 -11.19 -20.90
CA SER A 379 -8.18 -11.06 -20.32
C SER A 379 -8.10 -10.45 -18.93
N ASP A 380 -9.13 -9.69 -18.54
CA ASP A 380 -9.23 -9.07 -17.21
C ASP A 380 -9.10 -10.10 -16.07
N SER A 381 -9.50 -11.36 -16.33
CA SER A 381 -9.31 -12.47 -15.40
C SER A 381 -7.84 -12.81 -15.16
N VAL A 382 -7.03 -12.92 -16.22
CA VAL A 382 -5.60 -13.26 -16.08
C VAL A 382 -4.85 -12.10 -15.45
N ASN A 383 -5.19 -10.87 -15.85
CA ASN A 383 -4.64 -9.64 -15.26
C ASN A 383 -4.92 -9.55 -13.76
N SER A 384 -6.16 -9.78 -13.33
CA SER A 384 -6.51 -9.75 -11.90
C SER A 384 -5.78 -10.83 -11.11
N VAL A 385 -5.73 -12.08 -11.60
CA VAL A 385 -4.97 -13.16 -10.93
C VAL A 385 -3.50 -12.77 -10.78
N ALA A 386 -2.86 -12.28 -11.85
CA ALA A 386 -1.45 -11.89 -11.81
C ALA A 386 -1.18 -10.73 -10.84
N VAL A 387 -2.04 -9.71 -10.82
CA VAL A 387 -1.92 -8.57 -9.88
C VAL A 387 -1.99 -9.07 -8.43
N HIS A 388 -2.99 -9.88 -8.10
CA HIS A 388 -3.19 -10.34 -6.73
C HIS A 388 -2.12 -11.34 -6.28
N THR A 389 -1.65 -12.23 -7.17
CA THR A 389 -0.53 -13.13 -6.87
C THR A 389 0.72 -12.34 -6.53
N ASN A 390 1.15 -11.41 -7.39
CA ASN A 390 2.33 -10.59 -7.13
C ASN A 390 2.15 -9.69 -5.89
N LEU A 391 0.94 -9.15 -5.66
CA LEU A 391 0.64 -8.35 -4.47
C LEU A 391 0.81 -9.14 -3.17
N MET A 392 0.36 -10.40 -3.14
CA MET A 392 0.56 -11.30 -2.00
C MET A 392 2.06 -11.51 -1.71
N TYR A 393 2.87 -11.72 -2.74
CA TYR A 393 4.32 -11.88 -2.60
C TYR A 393 5.06 -10.59 -2.22
N ILE A 394 4.58 -9.42 -2.66
CA ILE A 394 5.11 -8.12 -2.18
C ILE A 394 4.94 -8.02 -0.65
N TYR A 395 3.79 -8.41 -0.11
CA TYR A 395 3.58 -8.42 1.34
C TYR A 395 4.47 -9.45 2.06
N TYR A 396 4.65 -10.64 1.49
CA TYR A 396 5.59 -11.64 2.01
C TYR A 396 7.01 -11.08 2.13
N HIS A 397 7.58 -10.59 1.02
CA HIS A 397 8.94 -10.06 1.03
C HIS A 397 9.09 -8.82 1.93
N THR A 398 8.07 -7.98 2.03
CA THR A 398 8.05 -6.85 2.99
C THR A 398 8.14 -7.35 4.44
N SER A 399 7.49 -8.48 4.74
CA SER A 399 7.51 -9.09 6.07
C SER A 399 8.88 -9.70 6.37
N CYS A 400 9.52 -10.33 5.39
CA CYS A 400 10.90 -10.81 5.49
C CYS A 400 11.87 -9.65 5.77
N ILE A 401 11.77 -8.53 5.04
CA ILE A 401 12.59 -7.33 5.28
C ILE A 401 12.41 -6.82 6.72
N ALA A 402 11.16 -6.73 7.18
CA ALA A 402 10.87 -6.26 8.55
C ALA A 402 11.50 -7.18 9.62
N LEU A 403 11.42 -8.50 9.45
CA LEU A 403 12.05 -9.46 10.36
C LEU A 403 13.58 -9.41 10.28
N CYS A 404 14.16 -9.29 9.10
CA CYS A 404 15.60 -9.18 8.95
C CYS A 404 16.15 -7.93 9.64
N ASN A 405 15.49 -6.78 9.48
CA ASN A 405 15.87 -5.57 10.20
C ASN A 405 15.75 -5.75 11.73
N ARG A 406 14.76 -6.51 12.21
CA ARG A 406 14.66 -6.88 13.64
C ARG A 406 15.83 -7.79 14.07
N ARG A 407 16.26 -8.75 13.24
CA ARG A 407 17.44 -9.60 13.51
C ARG A 407 18.72 -8.78 13.64
N VAL A 408 18.93 -7.80 12.74
CA VAL A 408 20.08 -6.87 12.85
C VAL A 408 20.04 -6.10 14.16
N PHE A 409 18.85 -5.61 14.57
CA PHE A 409 18.68 -4.89 15.84
C PHE A 409 19.01 -5.75 17.06
N THR A 410 18.58 -7.01 17.07
CA THR A 410 18.87 -7.93 18.19
C THR A 410 20.35 -8.27 18.29
N GLN A 411 21.06 -8.39 17.17
CA GLN A 411 22.52 -8.64 17.17
C GLN A 411 23.29 -7.49 17.84
N ILE A 412 23.01 -6.24 17.46
CA ILE A 412 23.66 -5.07 18.06
C ILE A 412 23.37 -5.00 19.56
N SER A 413 22.12 -5.18 19.94
CA SER A 413 21.71 -4.97 21.33
C SER A 413 22.18 -6.07 22.28
N GLY A 414 22.41 -7.30 21.78
CA GLY A 414 22.96 -8.43 22.55
C GLY A 414 24.46 -8.33 22.85
N THR A 415 25.23 -7.58 22.05
CA THR A 415 26.69 -7.42 22.26
C THR A 415 27.07 -6.56 23.47
N GLY A 416 26.10 -5.89 24.12
CA GLY A 416 26.33 -5.07 25.32
C GLY A 416 26.35 -5.84 26.66
N SER A 417 26.05 -7.15 26.68
CA SER A 417 26.11 -7.96 27.91
C SER A 417 27.50 -8.58 28.08
N SER A 418 28.22 -8.21 29.15
CA SER A 418 29.63 -8.58 29.36
C SER A 418 29.89 -10.06 29.65
N ASP A 419 28.87 -10.92 29.62
CA ASP A 419 28.97 -12.33 30.02
C ASP A 419 28.89 -13.35 28.87
N PHE A 420 28.80 -12.90 27.61
CA PHE A 420 28.94 -13.81 26.48
C PHE A 420 30.39 -13.94 26.05
N HIS A 421 30.96 -15.11 26.35
CA HIS A 421 32.28 -15.51 25.90
C HIS A 421 32.43 -15.31 24.39
N ARG A 422 33.38 -14.43 24.04
CA ARG A 422 33.99 -14.26 22.72
C ARG A 422 34.73 -15.54 22.31
N GLY A 423 33.98 -16.57 21.95
CA GLY A 423 34.49 -17.87 21.55
C GLY A 423 33.43 -18.59 20.74
N ASP A 424 33.29 -18.23 19.48
CA ASP A 424 33.45 -19.15 18.35
C ASP A 424 33.35 -18.40 17.02
N TYR A 425 34.04 -18.92 16.01
CA TYR A 425 34.20 -18.39 14.67
C TYR A 425 32.90 -18.48 13.81
N GLU A 426 31.73 -18.16 14.37
CA GLU A 426 30.41 -18.30 13.72
C GLU A 426 29.67 -16.97 13.47
N ASP A 427 30.13 -15.84 14.02
CA ASP A 427 29.40 -14.56 13.95
C ASP A 427 29.40 -13.92 12.55
N GLY A 428 30.43 -14.21 11.74
CA GLY A 428 30.52 -13.76 10.36
C GLY A 428 29.54 -14.46 9.42
N ASP A 429 29.11 -15.68 9.73
CA ASP A 429 28.17 -16.44 8.90
C ASP A 429 26.75 -15.87 9.04
N ARG A 430 26.31 -15.61 10.29
CA ARG A 430 24.98 -15.08 10.60
C ARG A 430 24.72 -13.69 10.02
N SER A 431 25.71 -12.80 10.02
CA SER A 431 25.57 -11.46 9.42
C SER A 431 25.44 -11.54 7.89
N ASN A 432 26.16 -12.46 7.26
CA ASN A 432 26.07 -12.71 5.82
C ASN A 432 24.75 -13.36 5.42
N GLU A 433 24.19 -14.26 6.24
CA GLU A 433 22.85 -14.82 6.04
C GLU A 433 21.77 -13.73 6.07
N ILE A 434 21.75 -12.88 7.12
CA ILE A 434 20.76 -11.79 7.23
C ILE A 434 20.86 -10.83 6.03
N ARG A 435 22.09 -10.52 5.60
CA ARG A 435 22.32 -9.72 4.41
C ARG A 435 21.70 -10.39 3.17
N GLY A 436 21.98 -11.68 2.94
CA GLY A 436 21.43 -12.43 1.82
C GLY A 436 19.90 -12.42 1.82
N ASP A 437 19.28 -12.63 2.98
CA ASP A 437 17.83 -12.61 3.15
C ASP A 437 17.21 -11.24 2.79
N ILE A 438 17.89 -10.13 3.16
CA ILE A 438 17.46 -8.76 2.79
C ILE A 438 17.59 -8.55 1.28
N GLU A 439 18.74 -8.91 0.69
CA GLU A 439 19.00 -8.78 -0.74
C GLU A 439 17.95 -9.57 -1.55
N ASP A 440 17.69 -10.82 -1.18
CA ASP A 440 16.71 -11.68 -1.83
C ASP A 440 15.28 -11.15 -1.70
N SER A 441 14.92 -10.62 -0.53
CA SER A 441 13.61 -10.03 -0.30
C SER A 441 13.40 -8.75 -1.10
N VAL A 442 14.39 -7.84 -1.12
CA VAL A 442 14.34 -6.60 -1.92
C VAL A 442 14.29 -6.92 -3.41
N LEU A 443 15.05 -7.93 -3.86
CA LEU A 443 15.01 -8.41 -5.23
C LEU A 443 13.65 -9.06 -5.56
N GLY A 444 13.06 -9.79 -4.63
CA GLY A 444 11.72 -10.38 -4.74
C GLY A 444 10.63 -9.34 -4.96
N VAL A 445 10.63 -8.26 -4.16
CA VAL A 445 9.73 -7.10 -4.36
C VAL A 445 9.95 -6.50 -5.75
N SER A 446 11.21 -6.25 -6.13
CA SER A 446 11.57 -5.64 -7.41
C SER A 446 11.11 -6.50 -8.61
N LYS A 447 11.27 -7.83 -8.53
CA LYS A 447 10.81 -8.77 -9.55
C LYS A 447 9.28 -8.81 -9.66
N CYS A 448 8.56 -8.75 -8.53
CA CYS A 448 7.08 -8.73 -8.53
C CYS A 448 6.58 -7.49 -9.29
N ILE A 449 7.16 -6.33 -8.97
CA ILE A 449 6.84 -5.05 -9.61
C ILE A 449 7.27 -5.05 -11.07
N GLY A 450 8.44 -5.62 -11.39
CA GLY A 450 8.96 -5.71 -12.75
C GLY A 450 8.07 -6.54 -13.66
N SER A 451 7.57 -7.66 -13.17
CA SER A 451 6.59 -8.49 -13.87
C SER A 451 5.31 -7.71 -14.19
N LEU A 452 4.79 -6.95 -13.23
CA LEU A 452 3.58 -6.13 -13.42
C LEU A 452 3.81 -4.92 -14.32
N THR A 453 5.00 -4.31 -14.24
CA THR A 453 5.36 -3.14 -15.06
C THR A 453 5.51 -3.53 -16.53
N GLY A 454 6.12 -4.69 -16.81
CA GLY A 454 6.22 -5.24 -18.16
C GLY A 454 4.86 -5.53 -18.81
N SER A 455 3.81 -5.78 -18.01
CA SER A 455 2.44 -6.00 -18.48
C SER A 455 1.51 -4.79 -18.30
N HIS A 456 2.02 -3.62 -17.92
CA HIS A 456 1.24 -2.40 -17.64
C HIS A 456 0.15 -2.55 -16.56
N LEU A 457 0.36 -3.45 -15.59
CA LEU A 457 -0.56 -3.77 -14.51
C LEU A 457 -0.25 -3.05 -13.19
N THR A 458 0.88 -2.35 -13.08
CA THR A 458 1.30 -1.60 -11.87
C THR A 458 0.23 -0.62 -11.38
N LYS A 459 -0.54 -0.05 -12.31
CA LYS A 459 -1.65 0.87 -12.02
C LYS A 459 -2.81 0.27 -11.22
N TYR A 460 -2.89 -1.06 -11.12
CA TYR A 460 -3.92 -1.77 -10.36
C TYR A 460 -3.49 -2.15 -8.95
N LEU A 461 -2.28 -1.76 -8.54
CA LEU A 461 -1.81 -2.01 -7.19
C LEU A 461 -2.42 -1.01 -6.18
N PRO A 462 -2.81 -1.48 -4.99
CA PRO A 462 -3.37 -0.62 -3.95
C PRO A 462 -2.30 0.28 -3.33
N ILE A 463 -2.76 1.36 -2.68
CA ILE A 463 -1.92 2.34 -1.99
C ILE A 463 -0.98 1.73 -0.94
N THR A 464 -1.34 0.59 -0.35
CA THR A 464 -0.52 -0.14 0.63
C THR A 464 0.85 -0.52 0.09
N VAL A 465 0.99 -0.73 -1.22
CA VAL A 465 2.26 -1.07 -1.87
C VAL A 465 3.29 0.07 -1.70
N ILE A 466 2.87 1.33 -1.63
CA ILE A 466 3.78 2.46 -1.43
C ILE A 466 4.59 2.29 -0.12
N GLY A 467 3.95 1.80 0.95
CA GLY A 467 4.64 1.49 2.21
C GLY A 467 5.61 0.30 2.08
N CYS A 468 5.29 -0.68 1.24
CA CYS A 468 6.20 -1.79 0.91
C CYS A 468 7.44 -1.31 0.14
N LEU A 469 7.32 -0.27 -0.70
CA LEU A 469 8.42 0.24 -1.51
C LEU A 469 9.39 1.13 -0.72
N ALA A 470 9.02 1.61 0.46
CA ALA A 470 9.80 2.61 1.17
C ALA A 470 11.25 2.19 1.45
N ILE A 471 11.46 0.97 1.96
CA ILE A 471 12.80 0.44 2.23
C ILE A 471 13.54 0.11 0.92
N PRO A 472 12.98 -0.69 -0.02
CA PRO A 472 13.63 -0.95 -1.31
C PRO A 472 14.05 0.33 -2.05
N LEU A 473 13.21 1.36 -2.05
CA LEU A 473 13.48 2.64 -2.67
C LEU A 473 14.62 3.39 -1.96
N ALA A 474 14.63 3.44 -0.63
CA ALA A 474 15.72 4.04 0.14
C ALA A 474 17.06 3.33 -0.13
N LEU A 475 17.09 2.00 -0.14
CA LEU A 475 18.28 1.22 -0.46
C LEU A 475 18.78 1.48 -1.89
N HIS A 476 17.88 1.64 -2.86
CA HIS A 476 18.24 2.04 -4.23
C HIS A 476 18.90 3.43 -4.28
N HIS A 477 18.31 4.42 -3.59
CA HIS A 477 18.85 5.77 -3.55
C HIS A 477 20.20 5.85 -2.82
N ILE A 478 20.42 5.02 -1.79
CA ILE A 478 21.74 4.89 -1.15
C ILE A 478 22.77 4.38 -2.16
N ASN A 479 22.48 3.28 -2.87
CA ASN A 479 23.42 2.70 -3.85
C ASN A 479 23.78 3.66 -4.97
N THR A 480 22.78 4.30 -5.59
CA THR A 480 23.00 5.30 -6.64
C THR A 480 23.73 6.54 -6.11
N GLY A 481 23.42 6.94 -4.88
CA GLY A 481 24.04 8.06 -4.21
C GLY A 481 25.53 7.87 -3.93
N LEU A 482 25.93 6.69 -3.45
CA LEU A 482 27.32 6.35 -3.14
C LEU A 482 28.15 6.07 -4.41
N SER A 483 27.53 5.49 -5.44
CA SER A 483 28.20 5.19 -6.72
C SER A 483 28.66 6.44 -7.48
N TYR A 484 27.91 7.54 -7.40
CA TYR A 484 28.21 8.78 -8.15
C TYR A 484 29.48 9.50 -7.67
N GLU A 485 29.92 9.28 -6.42
CA GLU A 485 31.18 9.87 -5.90
C GLU A 485 32.44 9.13 -6.37
N TYR A 486 32.31 7.87 -6.82
CA TYR A 486 33.46 7.08 -7.31
C TYR A 486 33.98 7.53 -8.69
N GLU A 487 33.17 8.26 -9.47
CA GLU A 487 33.61 8.78 -10.78
C GLU A 487 34.50 10.04 -10.70
N VAL A 488 34.70 10.65 -9.52
CA VAL A 488 35.47 11.89 -9.33
C VAL A 488 36.84 11.68 -8.67
N VAL A 489 37.46 10.51 -8.83
CA VAL A 489 38.84 10.24 -8.35
C VAL A 489 39.90 10.51 -9.45
N PRO A 490 41.05 11.16 -9.16
CA PRO A 490 41.94 11.72 -10.18
C PRO A 490 42.61 10.69 -11.12
N SER A 491 42.94 11.18 -12.31
CA SER A 491 43.35 10.51 -13.56
C SER A 491 44.60 9.61 -13.58
N HIS A 492 45.06 9.04 -12.46
CA HIS A 492 46.31 8.25 -12.40
C HIS A 492 46.13 6.73 -12.18
N LEU A 493 44.89 6.23 -12.07
CA LEU A 493 44.59 4.79 -11.99
C LEU A 493 43.68 4.31 -13.14
N LYS A 494 43.98 4.75 -14.38
CA LYS A 494 43.43 4.15 -15.61
C LYS A 494 44.06 2.77 -15.84
N GLY A 495 43.53 1.75 -15.16
CA GLY A 495 44.02 0.37 -15.36
C GLY A 495 43.30 -0.73 -14.59
N TRP A 496 42.28 -0.43 -13.78
CA TRP A 496 41.52 -1.47 -13.11
C TRP A 496 40.23 -1.79 -13.89
N PRO A 497 39.91 -3.06 -14.16
CA PRO A 497 38.67 -3.41 -14.85
C PRO A 497 37.47 -2.89 -14.07
N LEU A 498 36.59 -2.14 -14.74
CA LEU A 498 35.21 -1.87 -14.35
C LEU A 498 34.43 -3.20 -14.29
N LEU A 499 34.68 -4.00 -13.26
CA LEU A 499 33.96 -5.24 -12.98
C LEU A 499 32.90 -4.95 -11.91
N GLY A 500 31.62 -5.00 -12.32
CA GLY A 500 30.50 -5.15 -11.38
C GLY A 500 29.49 -4.00 -11.32
N LEU A 501 29.02 -3.46 -12.46
CA LEU A 501 27.70 -2.82 -12.47
C LEU A 501 26.64 -3.92 -12.27
N ASP A 502 26.27 -4.14 -11.01
CA ASP A 502 25.53 -5.28 -10.49
C ASP A 502 24.14 -5.45 -11.16
N PRO A 503 23.71 -6.66 -11.57
CA PRO A 503 22.31 -6.96 -11.90
C PRO A 503 21.30 -6.40 -10.89
N MET A 504 21.64 -6.29 -9.60
CA MET A 504 20.76 -5.70 -8.58
C MET A 504 20.33 -4.25 -8.92
N HIS A 505 21.24 -3.41 -9.45
CA HIS A 505 20.94 -2.02 -9.82
C HIS A 505 19.88 -1.91 -10.92
N LYS A 506 19.89 -2.81 -11.90
CA LYS A 506 18.89 -2.85 -12.98
C LYS A 506 17.50 -3.26 -12.46
N HIS A 507 17.45 -4.16 -11.47
CA HIS A 507 16.19 -4.63 -10.91
C HIS A 507 15.55 -3.58 -10.00
N LEU A 508 16.34 -2.83 -9.22
CA LEU A 508 15.79 -1.77 -8.36
C LEU A 508 15.33 -0.53 -9.12
N HIS A 509 15.81 -0.27 -10.35
CA HIS A 509 15.29 0.84 -11.18
C HIS A 509 13.78 0.72 -11.42
N VAL A 510 13.27 -0.50 -11.54
CA VAL A 510 11.83 -0.77 -11.71
C VAL A 510 11.03 -0.26 -10.50
N VAL A 511 11.61 -0.25 -9.30
CA VAL A 511 10.96 0.29 -8.10
C VAL A 511 10.76 1.80 -8.23
N VAL A 512 11.70 2.51 -8.85
CA VAL A 512 11.60 3.95 -9.13
C VAL A 512 10.49 4.20 -10.15
N ASP A 513 10.46 3.46 -11.26
CA ASP A 513 9.42 3.58 -12.29
C ASP A 513 8.01 3.31 -11.72
N ALA A 514 7.91 2.35 -10.79
CA ALA A 514 6.67 2.07 -10.08
C ALA A 514 6.29 3.21 -9.13
N ALA A 515 7.25 3.77 -8.38
CA ALA A 515 7.01 4.92 -7.52
C ALA A 515 6.55 6.16 -8.32
N ASP A 516 7.07 6.36 -9.54
CA ASP A 516 6.58 7.38 -10.48
C ASP A 516 5.14 7.13 -10.90
N THR A 517 4.81 5.88 -11.27
CA THR A 517 3.44 5.48 -11.60
C THR A 517 2.49 5.73 -10.43
N PHE A 518 2.91 5.40 -9.20
CA PHE A 518 2.12 5.63 -7.99
C PHE A 518 1.93 7.11 -7.67
N SER A 519 2.88 7.97 -8.03
CA SER A 519 2.78 9.43 -7.81
C SER A 519 1.63 10.05 -8.62
N ALA A 520 1.27 9.45 -9.76
CA ALA A 520 0.11 9.86 -10.56
C ALA A 520 -1.24 9.38 -9.99
N GLN A 521 -1.24 8.45 -9.02
CA GLN A 521 -2.45 7.83 -8.47
C GLN A 521 -2.70 8.18 -6.99
N TYR A 522 -1.63 8.41 -6.24
CA TYR A 522 -1.67 8.57 -4.80
C TYR A 522 -0.74 9.68 -4.34
N TYR A 523 -1.30 10.69 -3.67
CA TYR A 523 -0.52 11.77 -3.07
C TYR A 523 0.60 11.28 -2.13
N GLY A 524 0.39 10.17 -1.42
CA GLY A 524 1.35 9.61 -0.48
C GLY A 524 2.68 9.13 -1.09
N SER A 525 2.75 8.92 -2.41
CA SER A 525 3.97 8.44 -3.07
C SER A 525 5.10 9.46 -3.01
N GLN A 526 4.76 10.75 -3.06
CA GLN A 526 5.74 11.83 -3.05
C GLN A 526 6.52 11.87 -1.73
N TRP A 527 5.80 11.71 -0.62
CA TRP A 527 6.39 11.65 0.72
C TRP A 527 7.38 10.48 0.88
N VAL A 528 7.07 9.30 0.34
CA VAL A 528 7.97 8.14 0.42
C VAL A 528 9.25 8.34 -0.40
N LYS A 529 9.16 9.01 -1.55
CA LYS A 529 10.35 9.40 -2.33
C LYS A 529 11.23 10.39 -1.59
N GLU A 530 10.63 11.44 -1.02
CA GLU A 530 11.36 12.44 -0.23
C GLU A 530 12.06 11.82 0.98
N ALA A 531 11.41 10.86 1.65
CA ALA A 531 12.03 10.10 2.74
C ALA A 531 13.22 9.27 2.26
N ALA A 532 13.10 8.58 1.11
CA ALA A 532 14.18 7.80 0.52
C ALA A 532 15.38 8.67 0.11
N GLU A 533 15.12 9.83 -0.50
CA GLU A 533 16.16 10.81 -0.86
C GLU A 533 16.87 11.39 0.36
N HIS A 534 16.12 11.70 1.43
CA HIS A 534 16.69 12.17 2.69
C HIS A 534 17.64 11.13 3.30
N VAL A 535 17.23 9.87 3.32
CA VAL A 535 18.05 8.76 3.84
C VAL A 535 19.32 8.57 3.00
N ALA A 536 19.23 8.71 1.68
CA ALA A 536 20.42 8.69 0.83
C ALA A 536 21.37 9.87 1.09
N LYS A 537 20.85 11.07 1.38
CA LYS A 537 21.66 12.22 1.81
C LYS A 537 22.37 11.94 3.13
N LEU A 538 21.69 11.34 4.11
CA LEU A 538 22.32 10.93 5.39
C LEU A 538 23.44 9.91 5.17
N ALA A 539 23.22 8.89 4.32
CA ALA A 539 24.24 7.90 4.00
C ALA A 539 25.47 8.52 3.33
N LYS A 540 25.28 9.52 2.44
CA LYS A 540 26.38 10.28 1.84
C LYS A 540 27.16 11.08 2.88
N SER A 541 26.48 11.79 3.77
CA SER A 541 27.12 12.55 4.85
C SER A 541 27.95 11.65 5.76
N PHE A 542 27.45 10.45 6.06
CA PHE A 542 28.19 9.43 6.81
C PHE A 542 29.46 8.98 6.08
N ASN A 543 29.35 8.65 4.79
CA ASN A 543 30.49 8.23 3.98
C ASN A 543 31.59 9.31 3.95
N LYS A 544 31.20 10.58 3.79
CA LYS A 544 32.13 11.73 3.85
C LYS A 544 32.86 11.81 5.20
N LEU A 545 32.14 11.63 6.31
CA LEU A 545 32.73 11.64 7.66
C LEU A 545 33.69 10.45 7.90
N SER A 546 33.32 9.27 7.41
CA SER A 546 34.16 8.06 7.49
C SER A 546 35.45 8.20 6.67
N LEU A 547 35.38 8.83 5.49
CA LEU A 547 36.56 9.17 4.69
C LEU A 547 37.48 10.18 5.40
N GLN A 548 36.91 11.18 6.07
CA GLN A 548 37.68 12.17 6.84
C GLN A 548 38.39 11.56 8.06
N SER A 549 37.84 10.49 8.64
CA SER A 549 38.49 9.73 9.72
C SER A 549 39.51 8.69 9.23
N GLY A 550 39.77 8.62 7.92
CA GLY A 550 40.81 7.79 7.31
C GLY A 550 40.36 6.36 6.97
N GLN A 551 39.05 6.12 6.86
CA GLN A 551 38.51 4.79 6.51
C GLN A 551 38.21 4.64 5.02
N GLU A 552 38.01 3.40 4.57
CA GLU A 552 37.68 3.09 3.17
C GLU A 552 36.27 3.54 2.78
N ALA A 553 36.13 4.09 1.57
CA ALA A 553 34.85 4.50 1.00
C ALA A 553 33.81 3.35 1.02
N MET A 554 32.57 3.69 1.34
CA MET A 554 31.40 2.82 1.21
C MET A 554 31.00 2.70 -0.27
N LYS A 555 30.75 1.48 -0.76
CA LYS A 555 30.31 1.25 -2.15
C LYS A 555 28.79 1.19 -2.28
N ASP A 556 28.13 0.56 -1.32
CA ASP A 556 26.69 0.31 -1.33
C ASP A 556 26.10 0.27 0.09
N TRP A 557 24.78 0.11 0.21
CA TRP A 557 24.11 -0.05 1.51
C TRP A 557 24.55 -1.32 2.25
N VAL A 558 25.01 -2.32 1.50
CA VAL A 558 25.50 -3.60 2.03
C VAL A 558 26.80 -3.41 2.80
N ASP A 559 27.73 -2.65 2.24
CA ASP A 559 28.97 -2.26 2.89
C ASP A 559 28.69 -1.53 4.22
N ILE A 560 27.65 -0.69 4.24
CA ILE A 560 27.20 0.00 5.46
C ILE A 560 26.65 -1.02 6.46
N LEU A 561 25.81 -1.98 6.04
CA LEU A 561 25.26 -3.01 6.92
C LEU A 561 26.36 -3.86 7.56
N VAL A 562 27.36 -4.29 6.78
CA VAL A 562 28.43 -5.19 7.26
C VAL A 562 29.43 -4.44 8.16
N ARG A 563 29.81 -3.21 7.79
CA ARG A 563 30.82 -2.43 8.54
C ARG A 563 30.23 -1.63 9.70
N TYR A 564 28.99 -1.17 9.56
CA TYR A 564 28.30 -0.25 10.47
C TYR A 564 26.81 -0.60 10.62
N PRO A 565 26.47 -1.74 11.23
CA PRO A 565 25.09 -2.21 11.34
C PRO A 565 24.20 -1.23 12.13
N GLU A 566 24.76 -0.49 13.10
CA GLU A 566 24.07 0.58 13.84
C GLU A 566 23.64 1.74 12.92
N THR A 567 24.52 2.15 12.01
CA THR A 567 24.23 3.21 11.04
C THR A 567 23.20 2.74 10.02
N TYR A 568 23.31 1.51 9.51
CA TYR A 568 22.28 0.93 8.64
C TYR A 568 20.90 0.93 9.30
N LEU A 569 20.81 0.49 10.56
CA LEU A 569 19.56 0.53 11.30
C LEU A 569 19.04 1.93 11.53
N GLY A 570 19.91 2.90 11.83
CA GLY A 570 19.51 4.31 11.91
C GLY A 570 18.87 4.82 10.61
N LEU A 571 19.42 4.45 9.46
CA LEU A 571 18.88 4.79 8.14
C LEU A 571 17.51 4.12 7.89
N VAL A 572 17.39 2.82 8.14
CA VAL A 572 16.11 2.08 7.99
C VAL A 572 15.05 2.58 8.96
N TRP A 573 15.43 2.84 10.21
CA TRP A 573 14.54 3.41 11.23
C TRP A 573 14.02 4.78 10.81
N THR A 574 14.86 5.58 10.15
CA THR A 574 14.45 6.87 9.58
C THR A 574 13.35 6.67 8.54
N VAL A 575 13.49 5.69 7.64
CA VAL A 575 12.43 5.35 6.66
C VAL A 575 11.14 4.96 7.37
N ASP A 576 11.21 4.03 8.33
CA ASP A 576 10.03 3.52 9.03
C ASP A 576 9.31 4.60 9.83
N MET A 577 10.05 5.52 10.44
CA MET A 577 9.52 6.69 11.15
C MET A 577 8.87 7.70 10.21
N CYS A 578 9.49 7.98 9.07
CA CYS A 578 8.90 8.84 8.04
C CYS A 578 7.58 8.25 7.53
N VAL A 579 7.52 6.93 7.30
CA VAL A 579 6.30 6.24 6.85
C VAL A 579 5.22 6.26 7.95
N SER A 580 5.60 6.01 9.21
CA SER A 580 4.67 5.90 10.33
C SER A 580 4.15 7.26 10.80
N ARG A 581 5.05 8.19 11.12
CA ARG A 581 4.72 9.49 11.74
C ARG A 581 4.53 10.61 10.72
N ARG A 582 4.85 10.38 9.44
CA ARG A 582 4.75 11.39 8.36
C ARG A 582 5.53 12.68 8.69
N LYS A 583 6.62 12.51 9.43
CA LYS A 583 7.57 13.56 9.83
C LYS A 583 8.97 12.97 9.81
N LEU A 584 9.97 13.81 9.51
CA LEU A 584 11.37 13.44 9.72
C LEU A 584 11.62 13.20 11.22
N PRO A 585 12.36 12.14 11.59
CA PRO A 585 12.62 11.83 12.98
C PRO A 585 13.58 12.83 13.62
N GLU A 586 13.31 13.21 14.86
CA GLU A 586 14.24 13.98 15.69
C GLU A 586 15.14 13.03 16.49
N ALA A 587 16.29 13.50 17.01
CA ALA A 587 17.22 12.66 17.77
C ALA A 587 16.54 11.94 18.96
N GLN A 588 15.52 12.57 19.55
CA GLN A 588 14.73 12.00 20.63
C GLN A 588 13.87 10.80 20.21
N ASP A 589 13.55 10.66 18.92
CA ASP A 589 12.69 9.60 18.39
C ASP A 589 13.40 8.26 18.13
N PHE A 590 14.74 8.24 18.23
CA PHE A 590 15.53 7.03 18.03
C PHE A 590 15.68 6.23 19.33
N PRO A 591 15.77 4.88 19.23
CA PRO A 591 16.15 4.02 20.35
C PRO A 591 17.45 4.49 21.00
N LEU A 592 17.59 4.32 22.32
CA LEU A 592 18.78 4.75 23.07
C LEU A 592 20.08 4.18 22.49
N CYS A 593 20.06 2.93 22.00
CA CYS A 593 21.20 2.28 21.36
C CYS A 593 21.61 2.92 20.02
N LEU A 594 20.71 3.65 19.34
CA LEU A 594 20.97 4.27 18.03
C LEU A 594 21.16 5.79 18.13
N ARG A 595 20.86 6.41 19.28
CA ARG A 595 20.83 7.87 19.43
C ARG A 595 22.21 8.53 19.25
N ASN A 596 23.28 7.92 19.77
CA ASN A 596 24.63 8.48 19.69
C ASN A 596 25.18 8.56 18.26
N ASP A 597 24.88 7.57 17.42
CA ASP A 597 25.33 7.54 16.03
C ASP A 597 24.45 8.40 15.13
N VAL A 598 23.15 8.52 15.43
CA VAL A 598 22.27 9.47 14.74
C VAL A 598 22.63 10.92 15.06
N GLU A 599 23.05 11.23 16.29
CA GLU A 599 23.61 12.53 16.62
C GLU A 599 24.89 12.82 15.82
N ARG A 600 25.77 11.81 15.59
CA ARG A 600 26.93 11.95 14.69
C ARG A 600 26.52 12.17 13.23
N LEU A 601 25.49 11.48 12.74
CA LEU A 601 24.93 11.67 11.39
C LEU A 601 24.34 13.08 11.22
N ASN A 602 23.65 13.59 12.24
CA ASN A 602 23.03 14.92 12.26
C ASN A 602 24.03 16.06 12.53
N ALA A 603 25.19 15.75 13.11
CA ALA A 603 26.29 16.69 13.35
C ALA A 603 27.19 16.91 12.11
N ALA A 604 26.98 16.14 11.03
CA ALA A 604 27.58 16.45 9.74
C ALA A 604 27.21 17.90 9.34
N PRO A 605 28.14 18.70 8.79
CA PRO A 605 27.86 20.08 8.46
C PRO A 605 26.67 20.11 7.51
N ARG A 606 25.58 20.76 7.93
CA ARG A 606 24.51 21.15 7.03
C ARG A 606 25.20 21.97 5.95
N GLU A 607 25.32 21.42 4.74
CA GLU A 607 25.68 22.22 3.58
C GLU A 607 24.71 23.40 3.59
N THR A 608 25.27 24.57 3.87
CA THR A 608 24.52 25.81 3.93
C THR A 608 24.07 26.05 2.51
N GLU A 609 22.77 25.94 2.24
CA GLU A 609 22.13 26.50 1.04
C GLU A 609 22.15 28.05 1.13
N HIS A 610 23.34 28.61 1.26
CA HIS A 610 23.64 30.04 1.23
C HIS A 610 24.82 30.27 0.30
N GLU A 611 24.66 29.83 -0.95
CA GLU A 611 25.54 30.27 -2.04
C GLU A 611 24.85 30.13 -3.41
N MET A 612 23.57 30.51 -3.50
CA MET A 612 22.94 30.95 -4.77
C MET A 612 21.73 31.82 -4.45
N LEU A 613 21.95 33.06 -4.00
CA LEU A 613 21.01 34.18 -4.12
C LEU A 613 21.64 35.48 -3.58
N ASP A 614 22.86 35.81 -4.02
CA ASP A 614 23.39 37.16 -3.88
C ASP A 614 23.78 37.71 -5.26
N SER A 615 22.77 38.24 -5.95
CA SER A 615 22.93 39.37 -6.90
C SER A 615 21.57 39.78 -7.45
N ARG A 616 20.83 40.58 -6.68
CA ARG A 616 20.05 41.71 -7.20
C ARG A 616 19.65 42.61 -6.04
N SER A 617 20.46 43.65 -5.89
CA SER A 617 20.32 44.71 -4.91
C SER A 617 19.11 45.62 -5.18
N LEU A 618 18.48 46.06 -4.09
CA LEU A 618 18.02 47.42 -3.80
C LEU A 618 16.74 47.96 -4.48
N ASP A 619 15.63 47.90 -3.73
CA ASP A 619 14.79 49.04 -3.27
C ASP A 619 13.70 48.41 -2.36
N GLY A 620 13.23 48.89 -1.22
CA GLY A 620 13.46 50.08 -0.40
C GLY A 620 12.36 50.07 0.68
N GLN A 621 12.77 50.10 1.97
CA GLN A 621 12.04 50.56 3.17
C GLN A 621 10.71 49.94 3.67
N LYS A 622 10.75 49.61 4.98
CA LYS A 622 9.66 49.62 6.01
C LYS A 622 8.62 48.48 5.87
N ASP A 623 8.32 47.64 6.87
CA ASP A 623 8.10 47.91 8.29
C ASP A 623 8.43 46.70 9.21
N LEU A 624 9.13 46.98 10.32
CA LEU A 624 9.14 46.15 11.53
C LEU A 624 7.93 46.53 12.38
N GLN A 625 7.17 45.52 12.83
CA GLN A 625 6.39 45.43 14.09
C GLN A 625 5.07 44.69 13.84
N LEU A 626 4.93 43.46 14.35
CA LEU A 626 3.69 42.91 14.93
C LEU A 626 3.88 41.42 15.31
N THR A 627 4.71 41.17 16.32
CA THR A 627 4.75 39.89 17.05
C THR A 627 4.81 40.15 18.57
N GLN A 628 3.86 40.96 19.06
CA GLN A 628 3.60 41.14 20.49
C GLN A 628 2.09 41.24 20.81
N SER A 629 1.23 40.51 20.09
CA SER A 629 -0.21 40.53 20.39
C SER A 629 -0.92 39.20 20.10
N LEU A 630 -0.47 38.11 20.72
CA LEU A 630 -1.22 36.84 20.74
C LEU A 630 -1.46 36.26 22.15
N ASP A 631 -0.88 36.85 23.19
CA ASP A 631 -1.12 36.47 24.59
C ASP A 631 -2.27 37.24 25.26
N TYR A 632 -2.91 38.19 24.55
CA TYR A 632 -4.03 38.99 25.08
C TYR A 632 -5.42 38.48 24.69
N LEU A 633 -5.52 37.32 24.02
CA LEU A 633 -6.78 36.81 23.45
C LEU A 633 -7.30 35.50 24.09
N LEU A 634 -6.63 34.97 25.11
CA LEU A 634 -7.03 33.73 25.77
C LEU A 634 -7.38 33.86 27.27
N GLY A 635 -7.57 35.08 27.77
CA GLY A 635 -8.51 35.41 28.86
C GLY A 635 -8.65 34.44 30.04
N ILE A 636 -7.56 33.93 30.61
CA ILE A 636 -7.59 33.18 31.88
C ILE A 636 -6.38 33.58 32.73
N GLN A 637 -6.58 34.54 33.62
CA GLN A 637 -5.88 34.56 34.91
C GLN A 637 -6.65 35.44 35.91
N GLU A 638 -7.16 34.81 36.97
CA GLU A 638 -7.64 35.50 38.17
C GLU A 638 -6.47 36.18 38.89
N PRO A 639 -6.68 37.36 39.52
CA PRO A 639 -5.61 38.10 40.15
C PRO A 639 -5.28 37.53 41.53
N MET A 640 -4.01 37.18 41.76
CA MET A 640 -3.46 37.09 43.11
C MET A 640 -3.48 38.50 43.74
N VAL A 641 -4.16 38.60 44.87
CA VAL A 641 -4.09 39.73 45.79
C VAL A 641 -3.02 39.41 46.82
N ASP A 642 -1.92 40.16 46.80
CA ASP A 642 -1.03 40.28 47.94
C ASP A 642 -1.49 41.45 48.82
N VAL A 643 -1.77 41.18 50.09
CA VAL A 643 -1.74 42.19 51.16
C VAL A 643 -1.10 41.56 52.40
N ILE A 644 0.12 42.04 52.68
CA ILE A 644 0.81 42.30 53.98
C ILE A 644 0.60 41.29 55.11
#